data_AF-A0AAQ3R9W8-F1
#
_entry.id   AF-A0AAQ3R9W8-F1
#
_cell.length_a   1.000
_cell.length_b   1.000
_cell.length_c   1.000
_cell.angle_alpha   90.00
_cell.angle_beta   90.00
_cell.angle_gamma   90.00
#
_symmetry.space_group_name_H-M   'P 1'
#
loop_
_entity.id
_entity.type
_entity.pdbx_description
1 polymer ?
#
loop_
_entity_poly.entity_id
_entity_poly.type
_entity_poly.pdbx_seq_one_letter_code
_entity_poly.pdbx_strand_id
1 'polypeptide(L)'
;MTSRFQHDAALRPALIIPTCFFLASVLAYTGTVVRHHLLTSAIAWLLICGYTSLRVGWKSLFRGGPAQKLAWAAGGMLALAQVEEKAADGRGIWWAKALFPLIICAINDTGILNNELTGGKPGSNAQFAVTRTLFILTGSAIAATYVSSIYTGVIAIGLSYAVSTAFALSLIQRAFTDSLHHGKHGETVIYSTNGLLAQPETLTNNVPTNSFLAVIRDVSTAATLCTGLATLVLEGFGFGSVAYWEIRRQWFGEQWVLKHMTLSLGLGVVMIAVHVFMNGLLLLMIHRQDQNGAFLTSFVPLAAVLCSQLVVRFSPSGLWFTGLCTIAAWIYFGDQSMSATNFRAKMRAGRLLTLVAILSFVFFALIPLGPTYSNPETSSPKYNSGSQSPGLPKDKFGPLTWDKPHPHPIDHLFTDAKAAWTATLQSQSQTLEAAVAEYKRRYGIPPPPNFDKWYEFAKRKGTLLIDEYDTIYHSLLPFWALEPSTIRARVKEALGFDNALIALLIRNGEPVTVRGGQDWQQEATIGMMEKFVEHLPDMDLAFNIHDECRVVVPHDELSRLVQIALLDKLPAALANRNPRNSFSSRPKDLGDGKRIKEVKTTRFNVFAHQPVWIPSRLSCPMDSPARAIEDQSADNFTSYAMSDLGFVYNHTAFSDVCNSPSFATSHGFFDRPNAFNVIHELFPIFSQSKMSSFQDILYPSPWYWFGKVKYDETKDTDWNNKTNSLYWRGSTTGGYSREGGWRRQHRQQVVRTLNALDTAKIYKNANQDKPDLAPEWKVDDVRRQDFQELIDVHFSHVGQCDDGDCDAQKEFFKIAEPADQQDAWKYRYLLDLDGNAFSGRFYAFLESHSVTLKMSVFREWHEEWIKPWIHYIPLSLRAEEGLEVVRYMSAEEEGRQHATRMAEASRDWARKTLRNEDFEVWFFRLLLEYGRIIDDNRASIGYSG
;
A
#
# COMPACT_ATOMS: atom_id res chain seq x y z
N MET A 1 14.64 -49.34 -48.21
CA MET A 1 15.21 -48.36 -47.26
C MET A 1 15.14 -46.90 -47.75
N THR A 2 14.62 -46.62 -48.95
CA THR A 2 14.54 -45.27 -49.53
C THR A 2 13.20 -44.54 -49.34
N SER A 3 12.13 -45.20 -48.85
CA SER A 3 10.83 -44.53 -48.61
C SER A 3 10.69 -43.85 -47.25
N ARG A 4 11.44 -44.27 -46.21
CA ARG A 4 11.44 -43.58 -44.90
C ARG A 4 12.20 -42.25 -44.94
N PHE A 5 13.28 -42.17 -45.71
CA PHE A 5 14.04 -40.91 -45.87
C PHE A 5 13.31 -39.84 -46.71
N GLN A 6 12.42 -40.24 -47.63
CA GLN A 6 11.60 -39.27 -48.38
C GLN A 6 10.43 -38.72 -47.56
N HIS A 7 9.87 -39.48 -46.61
CA HIS A 7 8.87 -38.95 -45.68
C HIS A 7 9.48 -37.99 -44.65
N ASP A 8 10.67 -38.27 -44.14
CA ASP A 8 11.37 -37.38 -43.20
C ASP A 8 11.89 -36.08 -43.86
N ALA A 9 12.15 -36.08 -45.17
CA ALA A 9 12.55 -34.86 -45.90
C ALA A 9 11.37 -33.92 -46.21
N ALA A 10 10.14 -34.45 -46.32
CA ALA A 10 8.93 -33.65 -46.57
C ALA A 10 8.31 -33.04 -45.29
N LEU A 11 8.60 -33.61 -44.10
CA LEU A 11 8.15 -33.06 -42.81
C LEU A 11 8.99 -31.87 -42.30
N ARG A 12 10.27 -31.77 -42.70
CA ARG A 12 11.18 -30.71 -42.23
C ARG A 12 10.75 -29.28 -42.58
N PRO A 13 10.23 -28.94 -43.78
CA PRO A 13 9.77 -27.57 -44.08
C PRO A 13 8.40 -27.19 -43.48
N ALA A 14 7.63 -28.14 -42.95
CA ALA A 14 6.30 -27.88 -42.38
C ALA A 14 6.35 -27.30 -40.95
N LEU A 15 7.39 -27.60 -40.17
CA LEU A 15 7.56 -27.12 -38.79
C LEU A 15 8.38 -25.82 -38.67
N ILE A 16 9.14 -25.44 -39.70
CA ILE A 16 10.04 -24.27 -39.63
C ILE A 16 9.28 -22.97 -39.38
N ILE A 17 8.18 -22.72 -40.09
CA ILE A 17 7.43 -21.47 -39.97
C ILE A 17 6.77 -21.34 -38.59
N PRO A 18 6.04 -22.35 -38.07
CA PRO A 18 5.51 -22.32 -36.71
C PRO A 18 6.59 -22.12 -35.63
N THR A 19 7.74 -22.79 -35.76
CA THR A 19 8.84 -22.65 -34.79
C THR A 19 9.49 -21.27 -34.85
N CYS A 20 9.75 -20.74 -36.03
CA CYS A 20 10.28 -19.38 -36.20
C CYS A 20 9.29 -18.33 -35.68
N PHE A 21 7.98 -18.55 -35.91
CA PHE A 21 6.94 -17.63 -35.43
C PHE A 21 6.89 -17.63 -33.90
N PHE A 22 6.92 -18.81 -33.29
CA PHE A 22 7.00 -18.96 -31.84
C PHE A 22 8.21 -18.23 -31.24
N LEU A 23 9.42 -18.45 -31.76
CA LEU A 23 10.62 -17.80 -31.25
C LEU A 23 10.57 -16.27 -31.42
N ALA A 24 10.07 -15.79 -32.57
CA ALA A 24 9.91 -14.37 -32.82
C ALA A 24 8.88 -13.74 -31.86
N SER A 25 7.77 -14.43 -31.58
CA SER A 25 6.76 -13.99 -30.61
C SER A 25 7.30 -13.96 -29.18
N VAL A 26 8.10 -14.97 -28.77
CA VAL A 26 8.75 -14.96 -27.44
C VAL A 26 9.65 -13.74 -27.29
N LEU A 27 10.50 -13.49 -28.29
CA LEU A 27 11.41 -12.34 -28.31
C LEU A 27 10.66 -11.01 -28.33
N ALA A 28 9.57 -10.91 -29.10
CA ALA A 28 8.71 -9.73 -29.13
C ALA A 28 8.09 -9.45 -27.75
N TYR A 29 7.56 -10.47 -27.07
CA TYR A 29 6.93 -10.30 -25.76
C TYR A 29 7.93 -9.98 -24.63
N THR A 30 9.17 -10.45 -24.73
CA THR A 30 10.20 -10.16 -23.71
C THR A 30 11.01 -8.89 -23.97
N GLY A 31 11.27 -8.59 -25.25
CA GLY A 31 12.25 -7.57 -25.66
C GLY A 31 11.68 -6.21 -26.01
N THR A 32 10.36 -6.09 -26.21
CA THR A 32 9.75 -4.83 -26.66
C THR A 32 9.64 -3.83 -25.52
N VAL A 33 10.17 -2.62 -25.74
CA VAL A 33 10.11 -1.54 -24.77
C VAL A 33 8.68 -0.99 -24.69
N VAL A 34 8.05 -1.11 -23.52
CA VAL A 34 6.65 -0.72 -23.26
C VAL A 34 6.34 0.71 -23.71
N ARG A 35 7.31 1.64 -23.62
CA ARG A 35 7.14 3.06 -23.98
C ARG A 35 6.94 3.32 -25.47
N HIS A 36 7.56 2.55 -26.36
CA HIS A 36 7.58 2.78 -27.81
C HIS A 36 7.04 1.56 -28.61
N HIS A 37 6.14 0.81 -27.99
CA HIS A 37 5.54 -0.39 -28.57
C HIS A 37 4.73 -0.06 -29.84
N LEU A 38 3.94 1.02 -29.83
CA LEU A 38 3.16 1.42 -31.00
C LEU A 38 4.07 1.92 -32.12
N LEU A 39 5.10 2.70 -31.81
CA LEU A 39 6.07 3.19 -32.79
C LEU A 39 6.82 2.05 -33.49
N THR A 40 7.35 1.09 -32.72
CA THR A 40 8.10 -0.04 -33.29
C THR A 40 7.20 -0.93 -34.16
N SER A 41 5.95 -1.14 -33.76
CA SER A 41 4.96 -1.86 -34.55
C SER A 41 4.52 -1.11 -35.81
N ALA A 42 4.30 0.20 -35.73
CA ALA A 42 3.93 1.04 -36.88
C ALA A 42 5.03 1.02 -37.96
N ILE A 43 6.30 1.13 -37.56
CA ILE A 43 7.43 1.02 -38.48
C ILE A 43 7.51 -0.39 -39.07
N ALA A 44 7.27 -1.44 -38.28
CA ALA A 44 7.27 -2.80 -38.79
C ALA A 44 6.17 -3.04 -39.85
N TRP A 45 4.96 -2.57 -39.61
CA TRP A 45 3.87 -2.62 -40.59
C TRP A 45 4.18 -1.79 -41.83
N LEU A 46 4.80 -0.61 -41.67
CA LEU A 46 5.21 0.25 -42.78
C LEU A 46 6.22 -0.45 -43.69
N LEU A 47 7.20 -1.18 -43.12
CA LEU A 47 8.19 -1.93 -43.89
C LEU A 47 7.56 -3.10 -44.67
N ILE A 48 6.62 -3.83 -44.07
CA ILE A 48 5.86 -4.89 -44.75
C ILE A 48 5.01 -4.31 -45.88
N CYS A 49 4.32 -3.19 -45.62
CA CYS A 49 3.52 -2.45 -46.59
C CYS A 49 4.38 -1.96 -47.76
N GLY A 50 5.53 -1.35 -47.48
CA GLY A 50 6.45 -0.86 -48.50
C GLY A 50 6.97 -2.00 -49.40
N TYR A 51 7.42 -3.11 -48.80
CA TYR A 51 7.92 -4.27 -49.54
C TYR A 51 6.85 -4.87 -50.46
N THR A 52 5.63 -5.04 -49.96
CA THR A 52 4.52 -5.66 -50.73
C THR A 52 3.98 -4.71 -51.81
N SER A 53 3.91 -3.41 -51.53
CA SER A 53 3.50 -2.40 -52.50
C SER A 53 4.49 -2.23 -53.65
N LEU A 54 5.79 -2.41 -53.40
CA LEU A 54 6.81 -2.43 -54.46
C LEU A 54 6.66 -3.64 -55.40
N ARG A 55 6.08 -4.74 -54.94
CA ARG A 55 5.89 -5.97 -55.71
C ARG A 55 4.58 -6.02 -56.49
N VAL A 56 3.49 -5.51 -55.89
CA VAL A 56 2.12 -5.63 -56.46
C VAL A 56 1.55 -4.28 -56.93
N GLY A 57 2.25 -3.17 -56.65
CA GLY A 57 1.88 -1.82 -57.06
C GLY A 57 0.91 -1.12 -56.11
N TRP A 58 0.93 0.22 -56.11
CA TRP A 58 0.14 1.07 -55.20
C TRP A 58 -1.26 1.41 -55.75
N LYS A 59 -1.44 1.33 -57.07
CA LYS A 59 -2.67 1.79 -57.76
C LYS A 59 -3.94 0.97 -57.43
N SER A 60 -3.80 -0.23 -56.86
CA SER A 60 -4.94 -1.08 -56.51
C SER A 60 -5.42 -0.93 -55.05
N LEU A 61 -4.78 -0.07 -54.24
CA LEU A 61 -5.19 0.20 -52.85
C LEU A 61 -6.60 0.82 -52.73
N PHE A 62 -7.11 1.40 -53.82
CA PHE A 62 -8.38 2.14 -53.86
C PHE A 62 -9.47 1.48 -54.72
N ARG A 63 -9.31 0.20 -55.12
CA ARG A 63 -10.25 -0.47 -56.05
C ARG A 63 -11.53 -1.00 -55.38
N GLY A 64 -11.56 -1.14 -54.05
CA GLY A 64 -12.77 -1.37 -53.25
C GLY A 64 -13.35 -2.79 -53.29
N GLY A 65 -12.57 -3.82 -53.62
CA GLY A 65 -13.04 -5.21 -53.72
C GLY A 65 -13.41 -5.87 -52.36
N PRO A 66 -14.19 -6.98 -52.35
CA PRO A 66 -14.61 -7.66 -51.12
C PRO A 66 -13.43 -8.11 -50.24
N ALA A 67 -12.44 -8.78 -50.82
CA ALA A 67 -11.23 -9.23 -50.12
C ALA A 67 -10.41 -8.04 -49.56
N GLN A 68 -10.41 -6.90 -50.27
CA GLN A 68 -9.74 -5.68 -49.81
C GLN A 68 -10.45 -5.07 -48.60
N LYS A 69 -11.79 -4.99 -48.60
CA LYS A 69 -12.54 -4.49 -47.44
C LYS A 69 -12.28 -5.34 -46.19
N LEU A 70 -12.23 -6.67 -46.34
CA LEU A 70 -11.89 -7.59 -45.26
C LEU A 70 -10.45 -7.38 -44.77
N ALA A 71 -9.49 -7.21 -45.69
CA ALA A 71 -8.10 -6.94 -45.36
C ALA A 71 -7.90 -5.60 -44.61
N TRP A 72 -8.60 -4.54 -45.02
CA TRP A 72 -8.56 -3.24 -44.35
C TRP A 72 -9.20 -3.29 -42.95
N ALA A 73 -10.34 -3.96 -42.82
CA ALA A 73 -10.97 -4.18 -41.52
C ALA A 73 -10.07 -4.98 -40.57
N ALA A 74 -9.40 -6.02 -41.08
CA ALA A 74 -8.43 -6.78 -40.31
C ALA A 74 -7.25 -5.94 -39.82
N GLY A 75 -6.67 -5.10 -40.67
CA GLY A 75 -5.57 -4.21 -40.29
C GLY A 75 -5.99 -3.18 -39.24
N GLY A 76 -7.21 -2.65 -39.32
CA GLY A 76 -7.78 -1.77 -38.30
C GLY A 76 -7.98 -2.47 -36.96
N MET A 77 -8.46 -3.72 -36.95
CA MET A 77 -8.62 -4.53 -35.74
C MET A 77 -7.28 -4.91 -35.11
N LEU A 78 -6.24 -5.21 -35.91
CA LEU A 78 -4.88 -5.41 -35.39
C LEU A 78 -4.33 -4.14 -34.74
N ALA A 79 -4.59 -2.97 -35.33
CA ALA A 79 -4.17 -1.69 -34.75
C ALA A 79 -4.89 -1.39 -33.43
N LEU A 80 -6.20 -1.63 -33.38
CA LEU A 80 -6.99 -1.48 -32.15
C LEU A 80 -6.46 -2.39 -31.03
N ALA A 81 -6.19 -3.67 -31.35
CA ALA A 81 -5.58 -4.60 -30.40
C ALA A 81 -4.24 -4.08 -29.86
N GLN A 82 -3.40 -3.48 -30.69
CA GLN A 82 -2.13 -2.91 -30.22
C GLN A 82 -2.31 -1.68 -29.33
N VAL A 83 -3.35 -0.87 -29.57
CA VAL A 83 -3.72 0.26 -28.71
C VAL A 83 -4.25 -0.23 -27.35
N GLU A 84 -5.12 -1.25 -27.36
CA GLU A 84 -5.64 -1.89 -26.15
C GLU A 84 -4.52 -2.51 -25.33
N GLU A 85 -3.56 -3.17 -25.98
CA GLU A 85 -2.36 -3.72 -25.35
C GLU A 85 -1.48 -2.63 -24.72
N LYS A 86 -1.31 -1.51 -25.41
CA LYS A 86 -0.58 -0.34 -24.88
C LYS A 86 -1.29 0.27 -23.66
N ALA A 87 -2.61 0.40 -23.72
CA ALA A 87 -3.42 0.99 -22.65
C ALA A 87 -3.37 0.19 -21.34
N ALA A 88 -3.08 -1.11 -21.41
CA ALA A 88 -2.96 -2.01 -20.26
C ALA A 88 -1.50 -2.37 -19.89
N ASP A 89 -0.54 -1.47 -20.18
CA ASP A 89 0.90 -1.63 -19.93
C ASP A 89 1.54 -2.88 -20.57
N GLY A 90 0.89 -3.47 -21.59
CA GLY A 90 1.31 -4.65 -22.35
C GLY A 90 1.22 -5.96 -21.55
N ARG A 91 1.79 -5.99 -20.33
CA ARG A 91 1.90 -7.17 -19.47
C ARG A 91 0.62 -7.46 -18.68
N GLY A 92 -0.22 -6.46 -18.43
CA GLY A 92 -1.45 -6.59 -17.65
C GLY A 92 -2.54 -7.44 -18.31
N ILE A 93 -2.46 -7.65 -19.64
CA ILE A 93 -3.45 -8.41 -20.41
C ILE A 93 -2.88 -9.66 -21.09
N TRP A 94 -1.73 -10.19 -20.65
CA TRP A 94 -1.17 -11.42 -21.25
C TRP A 94 -2.10 -12.63 -21.12
N TRP A 95 -2.92 -12.66 -20.06
CA TRP A 95 -3.98 -13.66 -19.89
C TRP A 95 -5.01 -13.63 -21.03
N ALA A 96 -5.26 -12.48 -21.65
CA ALA A 96 -6.21 -12.34 -22.73
C ALA A 96 -5.77 -13.10 -24.00
N LYS A 97 -4.47 -13.27 -24.22
CA LYS A 97 -3.92 -14.04 -25.35
C LYS A 97 -4.27 -15.53 -25.27
N ALA A 98 -4.56 -16.03 -24.06
CA ALA A 98 -5.05 -17.41 -23.89
C ALA A 98 -6.48 -17.62 -24.41
N LEU A 99 -7.25 -16.55 -24.61
CA LEU A 99 -8.62 -16.61 -25.13
C LEU A 99 -8.68 -16.74 -26.66
N PHE A 100 -7.60 -16.46 -27.40
CA PHE A 100 -7.67 -16.39 -28.88
C PHE A 100 -8.23 -17.67 -29.53
N PRO A 101 -7.79 -18.89 -29.17
CA PRO A 101 -8.31 -20.10 -29.82
C PRO A 101 -9.81 -20.30 -29.56
N LEU A 102 -10.27 -20.02 -28.34
CA LEU A 102 -11.69 -20.12 -27.95
C LEU A 102 -12.55 -19.14 -28.74
N ILE A 103 -12.14 -17.88 -28.82
CA ILE A 103 -12.90 -16.84 -29.50
C ILE A 103 -12.97 -17.13 -31.01
N ILE A 104 -11.87 -17.58 -31.63
CA ILE A 104 -11.88 -17.95 -33.06
C ILE A 104 -12.81 -19.15 -33.31
N CYS A 105 -12.82 -20.14 -32.42
CA CYS A 105 -13.77 -21.27 -32.51
C CYS A 105 -15.22 -20.76 -32.44
N ALA A 106 -15.53 -19.88 -31.49
CA ALA A 106 -16.86 -19.29 -31.35
C ALA A 106 -17.28 -18.44 -32.56
N ILE A 107 -16.35 -17.66 -33.15
CA ILE A 107 -16.61 -16.89 -34.37
C ILE A 107 -16.94 -17.81 -35.55
N ASN A 108 -16.23 -18.94 -35.68
CA ASN A 108 -16.49 -19.92 -36.73
C ASN A 108 -17.81 -20.67 -36.52
N ASP A 109 -18.13 -21.04 -35.28
CA ASP A 109 -19.36 -21.78 -34.94
C ASP A 109 -20.64 -20.92 -35.05
N THR A 110 -20.54 -19.61 -34.77
CA THR A 110 -21.68 -18.67 -34.85
C THR A 110 -22.00 -18.23 -36.28
N GLY A 111 -21.12 -18.50 -37.25
CA GLY A 111 -21.34 -18.13 -38.65
C GLY A 111 -21.35 -16.61 -38.92
N ILE A 112 -20.97 -15.78 -37.94
CA ILE A 112 -20.99 -14.30 -38.03
C ILE A 112 -20.22 -13.77 -39.24
N LEU A 113 -19.19 -14.51 -39.68
CA LEU A 113 -18.36 -14.20 -40.84
C LEU A 113 -18.65 -15.09 -42.07
N ASN A 114 -19.79 -15.79 -42.16
CA ASN A 114 -20.13 -16.63 -43.31
C ASN A 114 -21.51 -16.22 -43.89
N ASN A 115 -21.53 -15.56 -45.05
CA ASN A 115 -22.77 -15.37 -45.83
C ASN A 115 -22.87 -16.47 -46.90
N GLU A 116 -23.57 -17.55 -46.52
CA GLU A 116 -24.20 -18.63 -47.32
C GLU A 116 -23.40 -19.55 -48.28
N LEU A 117 -23.94 -20.79 -48.36
CA LEU A 117 -23.72 -21.88 -49.31
C LEU A 117 -22.55 -22.85 -49.09
N THR A 118 -22.66 -23.71 -48.08
CA THR A 118 -22.43 -25.17 -48.25
C THR A 118 -23.24 -25.96 -47.22
N GLY A 119 -24.25 -26.70 -47.69
CA GLY A 119 -24.94 -27.69 -46.87
C GLY A 119 -24.02 -28.85 -46.54
N GLY A 120 -23.55 -28.92 -45.30
CA GLY A 120 -22.83 -30.05 -44.73
C GLY A 120 -23.32 -30.32 -43.31
N LYS A 121 -23.83 -31.54 -43.07
CA LYS A 121 -24.37 -31.98 -41.77
C LYS A 121 -23.37 -31.69 -40.61
N PRO A 122 -23.85 -31.31 -39.40
CA PRO A 122 -23.00 -31.11 -38.24
C PRO A 122 -22.38 -32.45 -37.82
N GLY A 123 -21.08 -32.60 -38.04
CA GLY A 123 -20.34 -33.81 -37.78
C GLY A 123 -20.02 -34.00 -36.30
N SER A 124 -20.93 -34.64 -35.55
CA SER A 124 -20.65 -35.62 -34.48
C SER A 124 -19.85 -35.19 -33.22
N ASN A 125 -19.97 -35.97 -32.14
CA ASN A 125 -19.37 -35.83 -30.80
C ASN A 125 -17.87 -35.42 -30.70
N ALA A 126 -17.12 -35.36 -31.79
CA ALA A 126 -15.73 -34.93 -31.84
C ALA A 126 -15.56 -33.40 -31.69
N GLN A 127 -16.45 -32.59 -32.27
CA GLN A 127 -16.35 -31.12 -32.22
C GLN A 127 -16.59 -30.60 -30.79
N PHE A 128 -17.56 -31.18 -30.07
CA PHE A 128 -17.83 -30.91 -28.65
C PHE A 128 -16.67 -31.29 -27.70
N ALA A 129 -15.88 -32.31 -28.03
CA ALA A 129 -14.72 -32.74 -27.25
C ALA A 129 -13.53 -31.78 -27.41
N VAL A 130 -13.37 -31.20 -28.60
CA VAL A 130 -12.37 -30.16 -28.89
C VAL A 130 -12.69 -28.88 -28.13
N THR A 131 -13.95 -28.42 -28.12
CA THR A 131 -14.38 -27.21 -27.40
C THR A 131 -14.17 -27.31 -25.89
N ARG A 132 -14.52 -28.44 -25.25
CA ARG A 132 -14.27 -28.67 -23.81
C ARG A 132 -12.77 -28.62 -23.45
N THR A 133 -11.92 -29.18 -24.30
CA THR A 133 -10.47 -29.18 -24.12
C THR A 133 -9.88 -27.78 -24.23
N LEU A 134 -10.42 -26.98 -25.16
CA LEU A 134 -10.03 -25.60 -25.40
C LEU A 134 -10.31 -24.73 -24.16
N PHE A 135 -11.46 -24.92 -23.50
CA PHE A 135 -11.80 -24.23 -22.25
C PHE A 135 -10.78 -24.51 -21.13
N ILE A 136 -10.30 -25.74 -21.05
CA ILE A 136 -9.34 -26.16 -20.02
C ILE A 136 -7.96 -25.60 -20.31
N LEU A 137 -7.52 -25.66 -21.57
CA LEU A 137 -6.23 -25.10 -22.01
C LEU A 137 -6.19 -23.59 -21.76
N THR A 138 -7.26 -22.90 -22.13
CA THR A 138 -7.39 -21.46 -21.93
C THR A 138 -7.50 -21.11 -20.44
N GLY A 139 -8.32 -21.81 -19.65
CA GLY A 139 -8.41 -21.57 -18.21
C GLY A 139 -7.07 -21.80 -17.49
N SER A 140 -6.34 -22.86 -17.85
CA SER A 140 -5.02 -23.16 -17.30
C SER A 140 -3.98 -22.11 -17.71
N ALA A 141 -4.01 -21.65 -18.96
CA ALA A 141 -3.11 -20.62 -19.44
C ALA A 141 -3.43 -19.23 -18.86
N ILE A 142 -4.71 -18.89 -18.65
CA ILE A 142 -5.11 -17.69 -17.91
C ILE A 142 -4.53 -17.76 -16.50
N ALA A 143 -4.70 -18.88 -15.80
CA ALA A 143 -4.14 -19.06 -14.46
C ALA A 143 -2.61 -18.95 -14.42
N ALA A 144 -1.91 -19.49 -15.43
CA ALA A 144 -0.45 -19.40 -15.56
C ALA A 144 0.05 -17.98 -15.84
N THR A 145 -0.79 -17.12 -16.40
CA THR A 145 -0.44 -15.76 -16.86
C THR A 145 -1.09 -14.66 -16.04
N TYR A 146 -1.93 -15.03 -15.07
CA TYR A 146 -2.65 -14.14 -14.19
C TYR A 146 -1.69 -13.47 -13.20
N VAL A 147 -1.50 -12.17 -13.38
CA VAL A 147 -0.78 -11.30 -12.44
C VAL A 147 -1.82 -10.71 -11.49
N SER A 148 -1.55 -10.74 -10.18
CA SER A 148 -2.47 -10.52 -9.06
C SER A 148 -3.01 -9.08 -8.87
N SER A 149 -3.42 -8.41 -9.95
CA SER A 149 -3.93 -7.03 -9.88
C SER A 149 -5.16 -6.88 -10.79
N ILE A 150 -6.33 -7.31 -10.30
CA ILE A 150 -7.60 -7.05 -10.99
C ILE A 150 -8.09 -5.66 -10.61
N TYR A 151 -7.96 -4.74 -11.55
CA TYR A 151 -8.87 -3.61 -11.69
C TYR A 151 -9.89 -3.98 -12.77
N THR A 152 -11.17 -3.64 -12.57
CA THR A 152 -12.25 -3.92 -13.54
C THR A 152 -11.96 -3.37 -14.94
N GLY A 153 -11.26 -2.24 -15.05
CA GLY A 153 -10.83 -1.65 -16.32
C GLY A 153 -9.86 -2.52 -17.13
N VAL A 154 -8.92 -3.23 -16.48
CA VAL A 154 -7.92 -4.08 -17.17
C VAL A 154 -8.58 -5.35 -17.73
N ILE A 155 -9.61 -5.87 -17.06
CA ILE A 155 -10.39 -7.01 -17.56
C ILE A 155 -11.12 -6.62 -18.85
N ALA A 156 -11.83 -5.49 -18.86
CA ALA A 156 -12.58 -5.05 -20.02
C ALA A 156 -11.67 -4.80 -21.23
N ILE A 157 -10.53 -4.12 -21.03
CA ILE A 157 -9.54 -3.87 -22.07
C ILE A 157 -8.92 -5.18 -22.57
N GLY A 158 -8.62 -6.13 -21.67
CA GLY A 158 -8.10 -7.45 -22.04
C GLY A 158 -9.10 -8.29 -22.84
N LEU A 159 -10.38 -8.30 -22.48
CA LEU A 159 -11.41 -8.99 -23.26
C LEU A 159 -11.58 -8.35 -24.64
N SER A 160 -11.60 -7.01 -24.72
CA SER A 160 -11.67 -6.28 -25.99
C SER A 160 -10.48 -6.62 -26.90
N TYR A 161 -9.27 -6.63 -26.35
CA TYR A 161 -8.05 -7.05 -27.03
C TYR A 161 -8.13 -8.46 -27.63
N ALA A 162 -8.65 -9.41 -26.84
CA ALA A 162 -8.81 -10.79 -27.28
C ALA A 162 -9.79 -10.93 -28.45
N VAL A 163 -10.90 -10.19 -28.38
CA VAL A 163 -11.91 -10.14 -29.42
C VAL A 163 -11.35 -9.48 -30.69
N SER A 164 -10.77 -8.28 -30.58
CA SER A 164 -10.17 -7.54 -31.69
C SER A 164 -9.14 -8.37 -32.45
N THR A 165 -8.24 -9.05 -31.71
CA THR A 165 -7.21 -9.92 -32.33
C THR A 165 -7.82 -11.14 -33.01
N ALA A 166 -8.77 -11.84 -32.37
CA ALA A 166 -9.42 -13.00 -32.95
C ALA A 166 -10.20 -12.67 -34.22
N PHE A 167 -10.95 -11.55 -34.22
CA PHE A 167 -11.64 -11.05 -35.39
C PHE A 167 -10.67 -10.69 -36.51
N ALA A 168 -9.55 -10.04 -36.20
CA ALA A 168 -8.54 -9.71 -37.19
C ALA A 168 -7.98 -10.98 -37.89
N LEU A 169 -7.63 -12.01 -37.12
CA LEU A 169 -7.11 -13.27 -37.67
C LEU A 169 -8.13 -13.97 -38.58
N SER A 170 -9.40 -14.03 -38.17
CA SER A 170 -10.48 -14.61 -38.98
C SER A 170 -10.76 -13.81 -40.26
N LEU A 171 -10.72 -12.49 -40.19
CA LEU A 171 -10.87 -11.61 -41.36
C LEU A 171 -9.70 -11.76 -42.35
N ILE A 172 -8.46 -11.93 -41.86
CA ILE A 172 -7.29 -12.21 -42.70
C ILE A 172 -7.45 -13.54 -43.42
N GLN A 173 -7.84 -14.60 -42.70
CA GLN A 173 -8.09 -15.91 -43.31
C GLN A 173 -9.13 -15.79 -44.42
N ARG A 174 -10.26 -15.11 -44.16
CA ARG A 174 -11.33 -14.92 -45.15
C ARG A 174 -10.88 -14.07 -46.33
N ALA A 175 -10.10 -13.02 -46.11
CA ALA A 175 -9.55 -12.19 -47.19
C ALA A 175 -8.63 -12.99 -48.12
N PHE A 176 -7.83 -13.91 -47.57
CA PHE A 176 -7.03 -14.84 -48.39
C PHE A 176 -7.92 -15.80 -49.20
N THR A 177 -8.94 -16.41 -48.58
CA THR A 177 -9.87 -17.32 -49.25
C THR A 177 -10.65 -16.65 -50.38
N ASP A 178 -11.21 -15.45 -50.14
CA ASP A 178 -11.96 -14.69 -51.15
C ASP A 178 -11.07 -14.24 -52.32
N SER A 179 -9.81 -13.89 -52.04
CA SER A 179 -8.84 -13.51 -53.06
C SER A 179 -8.47 -14.68 -53.99
N LEU A 180 -8.44 -15.92 -53.46
CA LEU A 180 -8.20 -17.14 -54.23
C LEU A 180 -9.41 -17.53 -55.11
N HIS A 181 -10.64 -17.33 -54.62
CA HIS A 181 -11.85 -17.65 -55.38
C HIS A 181 -12.09 -16.70 -56.57
N HIS A 182 -11.83 -15.40 -56.42
CA HIS A 182 -11.96 -14.43 -57.52
C HIS A 182 -10.90 -14.62 -58.62
N GLY A 183 -9.76 -15.24 -58.33
CA GLY A 183 -8.73 -15.58 -59.33
C GLY A 183 -9.14 -16.70 -60.31
N LYS A 184 -10.11 -17.55 -59.94
CA LYS A 184 -10.59 -18.66 -60.78
C LYS A 184 -11.75 -18.30 -61.72
N HIS A 185 -12.48 -17.21 -61.45
CA HIS A 185 -13.63 -16.77 -62.26
C HIS A 185 -13.29 -15.66 -63.29
N GLY A 186 -12.01 -15.33 -63.47
CA GLY A 186 -11.53 -14.35 -64.46
C GLY A 186 -11.31 -14.89 -65.88
N GLU A 187 -11.58 -16.19 -66.14
CA GLU A 187 -11.64 -16.72 -67.51
C GLU A 187 -13.02 -16.45 -68.13
N THR A 188 -13.22 -15.21 -68.58
CA THR A 188 -14.24 -14.93 -69.59
C THR A 188 -13.81 -15.58 -70.90
N VAL A 189 -14.45 -16.69 -71.25
CA VAL A 189 -14.40 -17.28 -72.59
C VAL A 189 -14.95 -16.24 -73.58
N ILE A 190 -14.07 -15.66 -74.40
CA ILE A 190 -14.47 -14.83 -75.53
C ILE A 190 -14.84 -15.76 -76.67
N TYR A 191 -16.12 -15.88 -77.00
CA TYR A 191 -16.53 -16.42 -78.29
C TYR A 191 -16.24 -15.38 -79.38
N SER A 192 -15.35 -15.71 -80.31
CA SER A 192 -15.16 -14.97 -81.56
C SER A 192 -16.27 -15.32 -82.55
N THR A 193 -16.84 -14.32 -83.22
CA THR A 193 -17.88 -14.47 -84.25
C THR A 193 -17.36 -14.86 -85.63
N ASN A 194 -16.09 -15.23 -85.80
CA ASN A 194 -15.61 -15.84 -87.04
C ASN A 194 -14.71 -17.04 -86.74
N GLY A 195 -15.21 -18.24 -87.07
CA GLY A 195 -14.47 -19.48 -86.94
C GLY A 195 -13.32 -19.53 -87.94
N LEU A 196 -12.09 -19.46 -87.44
CA LEU A 196 -10.86 -20.08 -87.96
C LEU A 196 -9.68 -19.61 -87.10
N LEU A 197 -8.97 -20.57 -86.49
CA LEU A 197 -7.70 -20.44 -85.75
C LEU A 197 -7.74 -19.66 -84.42
N ALA A 198 -7.81 -20.40 -83.30
CA ALA A 198 -7.22 -19.98 -82.04
C ALA A 198 -6.03 -20.90 -81.73
N GLN A 199 -4.81 -20.36 -81.84
CA GLN A 199 -3.60 -20.99 -81.32
C GLN A 199 -3.66 -21.03 -79.79
N PRO A 200 -3.11 -22.06 -79.13
CA PRO A 200 -2.95 -22.05 -77.69
C PRO A 200 -1.85 -21.04 -77.33
N GLU A 201 -2.23 -19.88 -76.78
CA GLU A 201 -1.24 -19.02 -76.13
C GLU A 201 -0.76 -19.71 -74.86
N THR A 202 0.55 -19.90 -74.84
CA THR A 202 1.33 -20.60 -73.83
C THR A 202 1.08 -20.08 -72.42
N LEU A 203 0.80 -21.01 -71.50
CA LEU A 203 0.86 -20.85 -70.05
C LEU A 203 2.09 -20.02 -69.64
N THR A 204 1.87 -18.76 -69.23
CA THR A 204 2.82 -18.05 -68.38
C THR A 204 2.38 -18.20 -66.93
N ASN A 205 2.97 -19.21 -66.28
CA ASN A 205 2.79 -19.64 -64.90
C ASN A 205 3.20 -18.57 -63.85
N ASN A 206 2.48 -17.44 -63.68
CA ASN A 206 2.86 -16.46 -62.64
C ASN A 206 1.72 -15.72 -61.91
N VAL A 207 0.47 -16.17 -61.99
CA VAL A 207 -0.68 -15.47 -61.38
C VAL A 207 -1.01 -15.81 -59.89
N PRO A 208 -0.54 -16.89 -59.22
CA PRO A 208 -0.90 -17.12 -57.82
C PRO A 208 -0.26 -16.13 -56.83
N THR A 209 0.97 -15.68 -57.10
CA THR A 209 1.82 -14.95 -56.13
C THR A 209 1.40 -13.50 -55.89
N ASN A 210 0.74 -12.87 -56.88
CA ASN A 210 0.36 -11.45 -56.81
C ASN A 210 -0.90 -11.20 -55.98
N SER A 211 -1.80 -12.18 -55.86
CA SER A 211 -3.08 -12.06 -55.12
C SER A 211 -2.86 -12.10 -53.60
N PHE A 212 -2.07 -13.07 -53.12
CA PHE A 212 -1.64 -13.18 -51.72
C PHE A 212 -0.91 -11.92 -51.23
N LEU A 213 0.06 -11.44 -52.01
CA LEU A 213 0.82 -10.23 -51.67
C LEU A 213 -0.06 -8.97 -51.67
N ALA A 214 -1.15 -8.94 -52.44
CA ALA A 214 -2.13 -7.85 -52.41
C ALA A 214 -2.91 -7.80 -51.08
N VAL A 215 -3.29 -8.95 -50.53
CA VAL A 215 -3.98 -9.03 -49.22
C VAL A 215 -3.04 -8.62 -48.09
N ILE A 216 -1.79 -9.08 -48.10
CA ILE A 216 -0.78 -8.64 -47.11
C ILE A 216 -0.55 -7.13 -47.18
N ARG A 217 -0.44 -6.57 -48.40
CA ARG A 217 -0.32 -5.13 -48.59
C ARG A 217 -1.48 -4.39 -47.95
N ASP A 218 -2.72 -4.81 -48.22
CA ASP A 218 -3.90 -4.10 -47.76
C ASP A 218 -4.05 -4.16 -46.22
N VAL A 219 -3.79 -5.33 -45.60
CA VAL A 219 -3.75 -5.48 -44.13
C VAL A 219 -2.66 -4.59 -43.51
N SER A 220 -1.43 -4.66 -44.05
CA SER A 220 -0.30 -3.90 -43.51
C SER A 220 -0.45 -2.39 -43.74
N THR A 221 -1.09 -1.95 -44.83
CA THR A 221 -1.40 -0.54 -45.08
C THR A 221 -2.37 0.01 -44.04
N ALA A 222 -3.49 -0.69 -43.81
CA ALA A 222 -4.47 -0.30 -42.80
C ALA A 222 -3.85 -0.29 -41.39
N ALA A 223 -3.10 -1.34 -41.04
CA ALA A 223 -2.40 -1.42 -39.76
C ALA A 223 -1.39 -0.26 -39.60
N THR A 224 -0.61 0.08 -40.63
CA THR A 224 0.35 1.20 -40.59
C THR A 224 -0.33 2.54 -40.33
N LEU A 225 -1.43 2.83 -41.03
CA LEU A 225 -2.13 4.11 -40.89
C LEU A 225 -2.74 4.26 -39.49
N CYS A 226 -3.43 3.22 -39.01
CA CYS A 226 -4.07 3.24 -37.70
C CYS A 226 -3.06 3.23 -36.55
N THR A 227 -2.02 2.38 -36.60
CA THR A 227 -0.99 2.34 -35.55
C THR A 227 -0.07 3.56 -35.57
N GLY A 228 0.21 4.13 -36.75
CA GLY A 228 0.94 5.38 -36.89
C GLY A 228 0.19 6.56 -36.28
N LEU A 229 -1.11 6.69 -36.56
CA LEU A 229 -1.96 7.70 -35.92
C LEU A 229 -2.01 7.50 -34.40
N ALA A 230 -2.21 6.27 -33.94
CA ALA A 230 -2.21 5.96 -32.51
C ALA A 230 -0.87 6.28 -31.83
N THR A 231 0.26 6.03 -32.50
CA THR A 231 1.59 6.42 -32.01
C THR A 231 1.67 7.93 -31.79
N LEU A 232 1.22 8.73 -32.76
CA LEU A 232 1.28 10.20 -32.67
C LEU A 232 0.40 10.76 -31.55
N VAL A 233 -0.72 10.11 -31.25
CA VAL A 233 -1.68 10.54 -30.23
C VAL A 233 -1.31 10.03 -28.83
N LEU A 234 -0.81 8.80 -28.72
CA LEU A 234 -0.66 8.07 -27.45
C LEU A 234 0.79 7.91 -26.99
N GLU A 235 1.80 8.05 -27.86
CA GLU A 235 3.22 7.94 -27.49
C GLU A 235 3.93 9.30 -27.61
N GLY A 236 4.43 9.84 -26.51
CA GLY A 236 5.25 11.05 -26.51
C GLY A 236 6.66 10.80 -27.09
N PHE A 237 7.16 11.74 -27.90
CA PHE A 237 8.52 11.71 -28.47
C PHE A 237 9.65 11.93 -27.45
N GLY A 238 9.32 12.26 -26.20
CA GLY A 238 10.32 12.31 -25.13
C GLY A 238 10.86 10.91 -24.88
N PHE A 239 12.18 10.74 -24.86
CA PHE A 239 12.80 9.62 -24.15
C PHE A 239 12.47 9.80 -22.67
N GLY A 240 12.07 8.75 -21.96
CA GLY A 240 11.50 8.90 -20.63
C GLY A 240 12.35 9.68 -19.66
N SER A 241 11.69 10.31 -18.68
CA SER A 241 12.33 10.63 -17.41
C SER A 241 13.14 9.40 -17.03
N VAL A 242 14.43 9.61 -16.83
CA VAL A 242 15.37 8.53 -16.64
C VAL A 242 15.07 7.91 -15.27
N ALA A 243 14.16 6.94 -15.24
CA ALA A 243 13.90 6.13 -14.07
C ALA A 243 15.22 5.46 -13.67
N TYR A 244 15.70 5.81 -12.49
CA TYR A 244 16.99 5.39 -11.96
C TYR A 244 17.04 3.86 -11.84
N TRP A 245 17.94 3.20 -12.59
CA TRP A 245 18.12 1.75 -12.55
C TRP A 245 19.59 1.44 -12.24
N GLU A 246 19.90 1.22 -10.95
CA GLU A 246 21.23 1.08 -10.34
C GLU A 246 22.18 0.14 -11.12
N ILE A 247 21.64 -0.97 -11.64
CA ILE A 247 22.41 -2.03 -12.32
C ILE A 247 23.10 -1.52 -13.59
N ARG A 248 22.50 -0.57 -14.32
CA ARG A 248 23.11 -0.03 -15.56
C ARG A 248 24.13 1.08 -15.29
N ARG A 249 24.07 1.75 -14.14
CA ARG A 249 25.08 2.75 -13.75
C ARG A 249 26.41 2.10 -13.38
N GLN A 250 26.36 0.95 -12.69
CA GLN A 250 27.54 0.13 -12.38
C GLN A 250 28.29 -0.38 -13.62
N TRP A 251 27.58 -0.68 -14.72
CA TRP A 251 28.19 -1.20 -15.95
C TRP A 251 28.70 -0.12 -16.91
N PHE A 252 28.05 1.05 -16.97
CA PHE A 252 28.31 2.04 -18.03
C PHE A 252 29.04 3.32 -17.59
N GLY A 253 29.27 3.52 -16.29
CA GLY A 253 30.03 4.66 -15.74
C GLY A 253 29.31 6.01 -15.91
N GLU A 254 30.04 7.13 -15.90
CA GLU A 254 29.45 8.48 -15.95
C GLU A 254 28.66 8.78 -17.24
N GLN A 255 28.94 8.07 -18.34
CA GLN A 255 28.22 8.22 -19.62
C GLN A 255 26.97 7.33 -19.73
N TRP A 256 26.49 6.78 -18.62
CA TRP A 256 25.38 5.81 -18.63
C TRP A 256 24.12 6.33 -19.30
N VAL A 257 23.81 7.63 -19.25
CA VAL A 257 22.62 8.20 -19.91
C VAL A 257 22.74 8.08 -21.43
N LEU A 258 23.88 8.48 -22.01
CA LEU A 258 24.13 8.39 -23.46
C LEU A 258 24.23 6.92 -23.92
N LYS A 259 24.89 6.07 -23.11
CA LYS A 259 24.99 4.62 -23.38
C LYS A 259 23.64 3.90 -23.24
N HIS A 260 22.80 4.35 -22.31
CA HIS A 260 21.43 3.85 -22.17
C HIS A 260 20.56 4.31 -23.33
N MET A 261 20.66 5.57 -23.77
CA MET A 261 19.96 6.06 -24.95
C MET A 261 20.37 5.29 -26.22
N THR A 262 21.66 5.09 -26.43
CA THR A 262 22.17 4.33 -27.59
C THR A 262 21.79 2.84 -27.54
N LEU A 263 21.83 2.21 -26.36
CA LEU A 263 21.38 0.83 -26.18
C LEU A 263 19.87 0.68 -26.36
N SER A 264 19.06 1.63 -25.85
CA SER A 264 17.61 1.62 -26.01
C SER A 264 17.20 1.91 -27.46
N LEU A 265 17.93 2.78 -28.17
CA LEU A 265 17.75 2.99 -29.61
C LEU A 265 18.14 1.74 -30.40
N GLY A 266 19.28 1.12 -30.08
CA GLY A 266 19.73 -0.13 -30.70
C GLY A 266 18.77 -1.29 -30.47
N LEU A 267 18.26 -1.44 -29.24
CA LEU A 267 17.23 -2.42 -28.91
C LEU A 267 15.94 -2.12 -29.67
N GLY A 268 15.52 -0.85 -29.78
CA GLY A 268 14.36 -0.44 -30.58
C GLY A 268 14.48 -0.85 -32.05
N VAL A 269 15.64 -0.64 -32.67
CA VAL A 269 15.92 -1.06 -34.06
C VAL A 269 15.87 -2.58 -34.21
N VAL A 270 16.46 -3.33 -33.28
CA VAL A 270 16.39 -4.79 -33.27
C VAL A 270 14.94 -5.26 -33.13
N MET A 271 14.18 -4.65 -32.24
CA MET A 271 12.78 -5.02 -32.03
C MET A 271 11.91 -4.69 -33.24
N ILE A 272 12.19 -3.63 -34.02
CA ILE A 272 11.50 -3.41 -35.30
C ILE A 272 11.71 -4.61 -36.24
N ALA A 273 12.93 -5.13 -36.37
CA ALA A 273 13.19 -6.32 -37.19
C ALA A 273 12.45 -7.57 -36.67
N VAL A 274 12.42 -7.76 -35.34
CA VAL A 274 11.65 -8.86 -34.71
C VAL A 274 10.16 -8.74 -35.02
N HIS A 275 9.56 -7.55 -34.94
CA HIS A 275 8.15 -7.34 -35.27
C HIS A 275 7.84 -7.53 -36.76
N VAL A 276 8.72 -7.07 -37.66
CA VAL A 276 8.58 -7.33 -39.10
C VAL A 276 8.54 -8.83 -39.36
N PHE A 277 9.47 -9.58 -38.74
CA PHE A 277 9.54 -11.02 -38.90
C PHE A 277 8.34 -11.74 -38.28
N MET A 278 7.94 -11.37 -37.07
CA MET A 278 6.78 -11.92 -36.37
C MET A 278 5.48 -11.69 -37.17
N ASN A 279 5.21 -10.45 -37.59
CA ASN A 279 4.00 -10.10 -38.32
C ASN A 279 3.97 -10.73 -39.73
N GLY A 280 5.13 -10.83 -40.40
CA GLY A 280 5.25 -11.53 -41.67
C GLY A 280 4.97 -13.03 -41.54
N LEU A 281 5.51 -13.67 -40.51
CA LEU A 281 5.27 -15.09 -40.22
C LEU A 281 3.82 -15.37 -39.81
N LEU A 282 3.19 -14.47 -39.06
CA LEU A 282 1.76 -14.53 -38.73
C LEU A 282 0.91 -14.63 -40.01
N LEU A 283 1.09 -13.69 -40.93
CA LEU A 283 0.32 -13.64 -42.18
C LEU A 283 0.60 -14.84 -43.09
N LEU A 284 1.86 -15.30 -43.11
CA LEU A 284 2.27 -16.45 -43.92
C LEU A 284 1.77 -17.77 -43.35
N MET A 285 1.68 -17.91 -42.02
CA MET A 285 1.12 -19.08 -41.34
C MET A 285 -0.39 -19.20 -41.60
N ILE A 286 -1.14 -18.09 -41.53
CA ILE A 286 -2.57 -18.07 -41.85
C ILE A 286 -2.81 -18.47 -43.31
N HIS A 287 -2.02 -17.94 -44.25
CA HIS A 287 -2.17 -18.25 -45.67
C HIS A 287 -1.86 -19.70 -46.03
N ARG A 288 -0.85 -20.32 -45.41
CA ARG A 288 -0.44 -21.70 -45.75
C ARG A 288 -1.43 -22.78 -45.30
N GLN A 289 -2.41 -22.42 -44.46
CA GLN A 289 -3.35 -23.37 -43.85
C GLN A 289 -4.78 -23.05 -44.30
N ASP A 290 -5.14 -23.48 -45.51
CA ASP A 290 -6.36 -23.10 -46.23
C ASP A 290 -7.67 -23.17 -45.42
N GLN A 291 -7.86 -24.19 -44.57
CA GLN A 291 -9.15 -24.40 -43.88
C GLN A 291 -9.19 -23.95 -42.41
N ASN A 292 -8.06 -23.93 -41.69
CA ASN A 292 -8.00 -23.65 -40.24
C ASN A 292 -6.85 -22.71 -39.83
N GLY A 293 -6.37 -21.87 -40.75
CA GLY A 293 -5.17 -21.05 -40.55
C GLY A 293 -5.23 -20.11 -39.36
N ALA A 294 -6.33 -19.37 -39.15
CA ALA A 294 -6.50 -18.49 -38.00
C ALA A 294 -6.51 -19.27 -36.67
N PHE A 295 -7.23 -20.40 -36.64
CA PHE A 295 -7.34 -21.24 -35.45
C PHE A 295 -5.99 -21.83 -35.05
N LEU A 296 -5.26 -22.44 -35.98
CA LEU A 296 -3.95 -23.03 -35.71
C LEU A 296 -2.89 -21.97 -35.37
N THR A 297 -2.95 -20.80 -36.00
CA THR A 297 -2.05 -19.68 -35.72
C THR A 297 -2.25 -19.12 -34.31
N SER A 298 -3.48 -19.14 -33.78
CA SER A 298 -3.81 -18.59 -32.46
C SER A 298 -3.15 -19.32 -31.27
N PHE A 299 -2.71 -20.57 -31.45
CA PHE A 299 -1.99 -21.31 -30.41
C PHE A 299 -0.53 -20.88 -30.24
N VAL A 300 0.07 -20.25 -31.26
CA VAL A 300 1.48 -19.83 -31.19
C VAL A 300 1.68 -18.64 -30.24
N PRO A 301 0.87 -17.56 -30.29
CA PRO A 301 0.88 -16.51 -29.27
C PRO A 301 0.68 -17.04 -27.85
N LEU A 302 -0.23 -18.01 -27.67
CA LEU A 302 -0.49 -18.64 -26.38
C LEU A 302 0.76 -19.36 -25.84
N ALA A 303 1.39 -20.19 -26.66
CA ALA A 303 2.63 -20.88 -26.28
C ALA A 303 3.76 -19.88 -25.99
N ALA A 304 3.89 -18.84 -26.81
CA ALA A 304 4.93 -17.84 -26.67
C ALA A 304 4.79 -17.06 -25.35
N VAL A 305 3.58 -16.66 -24.95
CA VAL A 305 3.33 -15.98 -23.66
C VAL A 305 3.73 -16.84 -22.47
N LEU A 306 3.38 -18.14 -22.47
CA LEU A 306 3.74 -19.05 -21.39
C LEU A 306 5.27 -19.16 -21.25
N CYS A 307 5.98 -19.23 -22.37
CA CYS A 307 7.43 -19.25 -22.38
C CYS A 307 8.04 -17.91 -21.94
N SER A 308 7.54 -16.78 -22.44
CA SER A 308 8.00 -15.43 -22.07
C SER A 308 7.80 -15.14 -20.58
N GLN A 309 6.69 -15.59 -19.96
CA GLN A 309 6.48 -15.48 -18.52
C GLN A 309 7.55 -16.23 -17.71
N LEU A 310 7.86 -17.48 -18.09
CA LEU A 310 8.89 -18.27 -17.40
C LEU A 310 10.29 -17.65 -17.53
N VAL A 311 10.56 -16.94 -18.63
CA VAL A 311 11.83 -16.22 -18.85
C VAL A 311 11.91 -14.95 -18.00
N VAL A 312 10.80 -14.20 -17.87
CA VAL A 312 10.77 -12.91 -17.16
C VAL A 312 10.57 -13.06 -15.65
N ARG A 313 9.74 -14.02 -15.22
CA ARG A 313 9.44 -14.29 -13.81
C ARG A 313 9.10 -15.77 -13.61
N PHE A 314 10.10 -16.55 -13.22
CA PHE A 314 9.89 -17.95 -12.87
C PHE A 314 8.93 -18.08 -11.67
N SER A 315 7.90 -18.92 -11.79
CA SER A 315 7.06 -19.33 -10.65
C SER A 315 6.75 -20.82 -10.70
N PRO A 316 6.73 -21.54 -9.55
CA PRO A 316 6.40 -22.96 -9.52
C PRO A 316 5.01 -23.26 -10.09
N SER A 317 4.02 -22.40 -9.82
CA SER A 317 2.67 -22.50 -10.39
C SER A 317 2.67 -22.23 -11.90
N GLY A 318 3.39 -21.21 -12.36
CA GLY A 318 3.53 -20.92 -13.80
C GLY A 318 4.19 -22.07 -14.56
N LEU A 319 5.19 -22.73 -13.97
CA LEU A 319 5.83 -23.91 -14.55
C LEU A 319 4.84 -25.10 -14.62
N TRP A 320 4.09 -25.34 -13.55
CA TRP A 320 3.09 -26.41 -13.46
C TRP A 320 1.97 -26.27 -14.50
N PHE A 321 1.33 -25.09 -14.58
CA PHE A 321 0.27 -24.86 -15.55
C PHE A 321 0.79 -24.79 -16.99
N THR A 322 2.03 -24.35 -17.20
CA THR A 322 2.68 -24.47 -18.52
C THR A 322 2.87 -25.93 -18.90
N GLY A 323 3.26 -26.80 -17.96
CA GLY A 323 3.33 -28.25 -18.15
C GLY A 323 1.97 -28.88 -18.49
N LEU A 324 0.90 -28.46 -17.81
CA LEU A 324 -0.46 -28.92 -18.13
C LEU A 324 -0.91 -28.49 -19.54
N CYS A 325 -0.60 -27.25 -19.93
CA CYS A 325 -0.89 -26.73 -21.27
C CYS A 325 -0.11 -27.47 -22.36
N THR A 326 1.16 -27.80 -22.15
CA THR A 326 1.97 -28.55 -23.14
C THR A 326 1.51 -30.00 -23.28
N ILE A 327 1.14 -30.66 -22.18
CA ILE A 327 0.57 -32.02 -22.19
C ILE A 327 -0.77 -32.04 -22.92
N ALA A 328 -1.65 -31.05 -22.66
CA ALA A 328 -2.92 -30.88 -23.36
C ALA A 328 -2.71 -30.66 -24.86
N ALA A 329 -1.78 -29.78 -25.24
CA ALA A 329 -1.46 -29.54 -26.65
C ALA A 329 -0.93 -30.82 -27.34
N TRP A 330 -0.07 -31.58 -26.67
CA TRP A 330 0.50 -32.81 -27.22
C TRP A 330 -0.54 -33.92 -27.43
N ILE A 331 -1.47 -34.11 -26.48
CA ILE A 331 -2.52 -35.14 -26.58
C ILE A 331 -3.47 -34.87 -27.76
N TYR A 332 -3.80 -33.60 -28.02
CA TYR A 332 -4.86 -33.24 -28.96
C TYR A 332 -4.35 -32.76 -30.33
N PHE A 333 -3.15 -32.17 -30.42
CA PHE A 333 -2.53 -31.78 -31.69
C PHE A 333 -1.49 -32.80 -32.22
N GLY A 334 -1.10 -33.78 -31.41
CA GLY A 334 -0.25 -34.89 -31.81
C GLY A 334 -0.98 -35.92 -32.69
N ASP A 335 -0.69 -35.87 -33.98
CA ASP A 335 -0.98 -36.82 -35.06
C ASP A 335 -2.46 -36.97 -35.49
N GLN A 336 -2.75 -36.57 -36.74
CA GLN A 336 -4.07 -36.66 -37.37
C GLN A 336 -4.39 -38.04 -37.98
N SER A 337 -3.48 -39.01 -37.89
CA SER A 337 -3.59 -40.28 -38.64
C SER A 337 -3.87 -41.52 -37.77
N MET A 338 -4.90 -41.55 -36.90
CA MET A 338 -5.05 -42.70 -35.97
C MET A 338 -6.46 -43.28 -35.76
N SER A 339 -6.45 -44.61 -35.58
CA SER A 339 -7.57 -45.55 -35.36
C SER A 339 -8.49 -45.26 -34.16
N ALA A 340 -9.74 -45.72 -34.25
CA ALA A 340 -10.83 -45.55 -33.27
C ALA A 340 -10.52 -46.07 -31.85
N THR A 341 -9.57 -47.00 -31.69
CA THR A 341 -9.14 -47.51 -30.37
C THR A 341 -8.31 -46.49 -29.58
N ASN A 342 -7.46 -45.70 -30.26
CA ASN A 342 -6.67 -44.63 -29.63
C ASN A 342 -7.51 -43.41 -29.24
N PHE A 343 -8.68 -43.22 -29.88
CA PHE A 343 -9.60 -42.13 -29.59
C PHE A 343 -10.23 -42.22 -28.18
N ARG A 344 -10.61 -43.43 -27.72
CA ARG A 344 -11.17 -43.61 -26.36
C ARG A 344 -10.13 -43.42 -25.26
N ALA A 345 -8.87 -43.81 -25.50
CA ALA A 345 -7.77 -43.59 -24.56
C ALA A 345 -7.43 -42.10 -24.42
N LYS A 346 -7.35 -41.37 -25.55
CA LYS A 346 -7.20 -39.90 -25.54
C LYS A 346 -8.35 -39.20 -24.81
N MET A 347 -9.60 -39.64 -24.99
CA MET A 347 -10.76 -39.09 -24.27
C MET A 347 -10.70 -39.31 -22.75
N ARG A 348 -10.18 -40.45 -22.28
CA ARG A 348 -9.97 -40.72 -20.84
C ARG A 348 -8.83 -39.88 -20.27
N ALA A 349 -7.71 -39.79 -20.98
CA ALA A 349 -6.58 -38.95 -20.58
C ALA A 349 -6.96 -37.46 -20.53
N GLY A 350 -7.75 -36.98 -21.49
CA GLY A 350 -8.28 -35.63 -21.52
C GLY A 350 -9.20 -35.31 -20.33
N ARG A 351 -10.08 -36.24 -19.93
CA ARG A 351 -10.94 -36.08 -18.74
C ARG A 351 -10.13 -36.03 -17.45
N LEU A 352 -9.07 -36.83 -17.33
CA LEU A 352 -8.18 -36.80 -16.16
C LEU A 352 -7.41 -35.47 -16.09
N LEU A 353 -6.87 -35.01 -17.23
CA LEU A 353 -6.16 -33.73 -17.33
C LEU A 353 -7.06 -32.54 -16.99
N THR A 354 -8.34 -32.59 -17.40
CA THR A 354 -9.38 -31.62 -17.02
C THR A 354 -9.51 -31.51 -15.51
N LEU A 355 -9.61 -32.67 -14.85
CA LEU A 355 -9.84 -32.76 -13.42
C LEU A 355 -8.62 -32.27 -12.63
N VAL A 356 -7.41 -32.62 -13.09
CA VAL A 356 -6.14 -32.11 -12.52
C VAL A 356 -6.01 -30.60 -12.68
N ALA A 357 -6.36 -30.04 -13.84
CA ALA A 357 -6.32 -28.60 -14.09
C ALA A 357 -7.31 -27.84 -13.20
N ILE A 358 -8.54 -28.33 -13.06
CA ILE A 358 -9.57 -27.73 -12.18
C ILE A 358 -9.15 -27.82 -10.71
N LEU A 359 -8.68 -28.98 -10.22
CA LEU A 359 -8.21 -29.12 -8.85
C LEU A 359 -6.98 -28.24 -8.56
N SER A 360 -6.04 -28.15 -9.50
CA SER A 360 -4.89 -27.26 -9.40
C SER A 360 -5.33 -25.79 -9.36
N PHE A 361 -6.27 -25.41 -10.21
CA PHE A 361 -6.83 -24.05 -10.22
C PHE A 361 -7.52 -23.71 -8.91
N VAL A 362 -8.36 -24.61 -8.37
CA VAL A 362 -8.99 -24.41 -7.06
C VAL A 362 -7.95 -24.30 -5.95
N PHE A 363 -6.93 -25.18 -5.94
CA PHE A 363 -5.83 -25.10 -4.98
C PHE A 363 -5.07 -23.76 -5.06
N PHE A 364 -4.68 -23.33 -6.27
CA PHE A 364 -3.94 -22.08 -6.47
C PHE A 364 -4.78 -20.80 -6.51
N ALA A 365 -6.10 -20.87 -6.65
CA ALA A 365 -7.03 -19.75 -6.54
C ALA A 365 -7.58 -19.56 -5.12
N LEU A 366 -7.47 -20.58 -4.27
CA LEU A 366 -7.71 -20.48 -2.82
C LEU A 366 -6.46 -20.05 -2.04
N ILE A 367 -5.25 -20.22 -2.60
CA ILE A 367 -4.00 -19.71 -2.01
C ILE A 367 -3.90 -18.16 -1.94
N PRO A 368 -4.37 -17.35 -2.90
CA PRO A 368 -4.42 -15.88 -2.80
C PRO A 368 -5.59 -15.39 -1.94
N LEU A 369 -6.50 -16.29 -1.53
CA LEU A 369 -7.50 -16.07 -0.48
C LEU A 369 -6.94 -16.40 0.92
N GLY A 370 -5.72 -16.94 0.99
CA GLY A 370 -4.86 -16.77 2.16
C GLY A 370 -4.33 -15.34 2.21
N PRO A 371 -4.17 -14.73 3.40
CA PRO A 371 -3.98 -13.30 3.53
C PRO A 371 -2.80 -12.83 2.67
N THR A 372 -3.11 -11.97 1.70
CA THR A 372 -2.12 -11.11 1.06
C THR A 372 -1.23 -10.53 2.15
N TYR A 373 0.09 -10.71 2.00
CA TYR A 373 1.10 -10.02 2.79
C TYR A 373 0.85 -8.52 2.67
N SER A 374 0.05 -7.98 3.58
CA SER A 374 0.13 -6.61 4.03
C SER A 374 1.58 -6.39 4.47
N ASN A 375 2.09 -5.20 4.17
CA ASN A 375 3.28 -4.66 4.84
C ASN A 375 3.18 -4.94 6.35
N PRO A 376 4.30 -5.06 7.07
CA PRO A 376 4.25 -5.19 8.51
C PRO A 376 3.64 -3.91 9.09
N GLU A 377 2.31 -3.90 9.23
CA GLU A 377 1.66 -3.27 10.34
C GLU A 377 2.42 -3.77 11.56
N THR A 378 3.04 -2.81 12.26
CA THR A 378 3.15 -2.80 13.72
C THR A 378 2.29 -3.90 14.30
N SER A 379 2.94 -4.91 14.88
CA SER A 379 2.31 -6.07 15.47
C SER A 379 1.07 -5.68 16.27
N SER A 380 -0.08 -5.78 15.62
CA SER A 380 -1.34 -5.84 16.32
C SER A 380 -1.28 -7.16 17.10
N PRO A 381 -1.48 -7.15 18.43
CA PRO A 381 -1.43 -8.38 19.19
C PRO A 381 -2.41 -9.36 18.55
N LYS A 382 -1.90 -10.55 18.17
CA LYS A 382 -2.75 -11.64 17.72
C LYS A 382 -3.74 -11.91 18.85
N TYR A 383 -4.98 -11.51 18.60
CA TYR A 383 -6.10 -11.72 19.48
C TYR A 383 -6.26 -13.24 19.68
N ASN A 384 -5.94 -13.72 20.88
CA ASN A 384 -6.08 -15.13 21.21
C ASN A 384 -7.57 -15.49 21.14
N SER A 385 -7.91 -16.44 20.26
CA SER A 385 -9.27 -16.90 19.95
C SER A 385 -9.90 -17.75 21.06
N GLY A 386 -9.79 -17.32 22.31
CA GLY A 386 -10.33 -17.98 23.50
C GLY A 386 -11.56 -17.32 24.12
N SER A 387 -11.91 -16.08 23.75
CA SER A 387 -13.06 -15.35 24.27
C SER A 387 -14.03 -14.98 23.14
N GLN A 388 -15.34 -14.87 23.45
CA GLN A 388 -16.36 -14.44 22.48
C GLN A 388 -15.88 -13.15 21.82
N SER A 389 -15.60 -13.18 20.51
CA SER A 389 -15.09 -12.01 19.79
C SER A 389 -16.25 -11.17 19.24
N PRO A 390 -16.12 -9.83 19.16
CA PRO A 390 -17.09 -8.99 18.49
C PRO A 390 -17.32 -9.47 17.04
N GLY A 391 -18.58 -9.42 16.59
CA GLY A 391 -18.98 -9.64 15.21
C GLY A 391 -18.62 -8.47 14.29
N LEU A 392 -18.73 -8.71 12.99
CA LEU A 392 -18.53 -7.69 11.97
C LEU A 392 -19.63 -6.63 12.03
N PRO A 393 -19.30 -5.36 11.72
CA PRO A 393 -20.28 -4.28 11.74
C PRO A 393 -21.37 -4.48 10.68
N LYS A 394 -22.57 -3.97 10.96
CA LYS A 394 -23.69 -3.98 10.00
C LYS A 394 -23.46 -3.05 8.81
N ASP A 395 -22.89 -1.89 9.08
CA ASP A 395 -22.58 -0.86 8.09
C ASP A 395 -21.08 -0.85 7.76
N LYS A 396 -20.75 -0.47 6.52
CA LYS A 396 -19.35 -0.25 6.13
C LYS A 396 -18.77 0.85 7.03
N PHE A 397 -17.65 0.54 7.68
CA PHE A 397 -16.98 1.42 8.64
C PHE A 397 -17.71 1.64 9.98
N GLY A 398 -18.78 0.89 10.26
CA GLY A 398 -19.43 0.92 11.57
C GLY A 398 -18.56 0.32 12.70
N PRO A 399 -18.87 0.61 13.97
CA PRO A 399 -18.20 -0.03 15.11
C PRO A 399 -18.50 -1.53 15.15
N LEU A 400 -17.59 -2.32 15.70
CA LEU A 400 -17.80 -3.77 15.88
C LEU A 400 -19.03 -4.04 16.76
N THR A 401 -19.86 -5.03 16.43
CA THR A 401 -21.11 -5.31 17.14
C THR A 401 -21.14 -6.68 17.79
N TRP A 402 -21.99 -6.88 18.80
CA TRP A 402 -22.19 -8.18 19.42
C TRP A 402 -23.47 -8.84 18.94
N ASP A 403 -23.38 -10.06 18.43
CA ASP A 403 -24.54 -10.79 17.87
C ASP A 403 -25.16 -11.81 18.85
N LYS A 404 -24.54 -12.01 20.03
CA LYS A 404 -24.94 -12.98 21.06
C LYS A 404 -24.84 -12.34 22.45
N PRO A 405 -25.50 -12.91 23.48
CA PRO A 405 -25.30 -12.48 24.86
C PRO A 405 -23.82 -12.45 25.21
N HIS A 406 -23.36 -11.31 25.69
CA HIS A 406 -21.96 -10.98 25.95
C HIS A 406 -21.81 -10.39 27.36
N PRO A 407 -20.64 -10.51 28.01
CA PRO A 407 -20.33 -9.72 29.20
C PRO A 407 -20.35 -8.23 28.86
N HIS A 408 -20.42 -7.35 29.86
CA HIS A 408 -20.42 -5.91 29.61
C HIS A 408 -19.22 -5.52 28.71
N PRO A 409 -19.37 -4.67 27.67
CA PRO A 409 -18.28 -4.38 26.75
C PRO A 409 -17.01 -3.86 27.43
N ILE A 410 -17.16 -3.08 28.51
CA ILE A 410 -16.02 -2.64 29.33
C ILE A 410 -15.32 -3.83 29.99
N ASP A 411 -16.06 -4.77 30.60
CA ASP A 411 -15.47 -5.95 31.27
C ASP A 411 -14.63 -6.81 30.29
N HIS A 412 -15.12 -6.96 29.07
CA HIS A 412 -14.39 -7.61 27.99
C HIS A 412 -13.08 -6.89 27.65
N LEU A 413 -13.12 -5.56 27.46
CA LEU A 413 -11.94 -4.74 27.16
C LEU A 413 -10.88 -4.83 28.25
N PHE A 414 -11.28 -4.82 29.52
CA PHE A 414 -10.38 -5.02 30.66
C PHE A 414 -9.72 -6.41 30.62
N THR A 415 -10.52 -7.45 30.38
CA THR A 415 -10.03 -8.83 30.37
C THR A 415 -9.01 -9.07 29.26
N ASP A 416 -9.30 -8.59 28.05
CA ASP A 416 -8.42 -8.73 26.90
C ASP A 416 -7.12 -7.95 27.07
N ALA A 417 -7.24 -6.69 27.51
CA ALA A 417 -6.07 -5.84 27.74
C ALA A 417 -5.16 -6.46 28.80
N LYS A 418 -5.73 -7.08 29.86
CA LYS A 418 -4.97 -7.72 30.92
C LYS A 418 -4.21 -8.94 30.41
N ALA A 419 -4.84 -9.75 29.57
CA ALA A 419 -4.21 -10.91 28.95
C ALA A 419 -3.05 -10.48 28.04
N ALA A 420 -3.28 -9.49 27.16
CA ALA A 420 -2.26 -8.96 26.27
C ALA A 420 -1.08 -8.35 27.05
N TRP A 421 -1.38 -7.56 28.09
CA TRP A 421 -0.36 -6.92 28.91
C TRP A 421 0.50 -7.92 29.70
N THR A 422 -0.13 -8.95 30.26
CA THR A 422 0.59 -10.03 30.95
C THR A 422 1.56 -10.74 30.00
N ALA A 423 1.16 -10.99 28.76
CA ALA A 423 2.02 -11.59 27.75
C ALA A 423 3.22 -10.70 27.41
N THR A 424 3.01 -9.38 27.25
CA THR A 424 4.09 -8.41 27.03
C THR A 424 5.10 -8.41 28.18
N LEU A 425 4.65 -8.42 29.43
CA LEU A 425 5.54 -8.44 30.59
C LEU A 425 6.35 -9.75 30.66
N GLN A 426 5.75 -10.88 30.32
CA GLN A 426 6.40 -12.19 30.34
C GLN A 426 7.41 -12.38 29.21
N SER A 427 7.27 -11.66 28.09
CA SER A 427 8.16 -11.79 26.94
C SER A 427 9.45 -10.98 27.04
N GLN A 428 9.62 -10.15 28.08
CA GLN A 428 10.77 -9.24 28.17
C GLN A 428 12.11 -9.97 28.35
N SER A 429 13.10 -9.53 27.59
CA SER A 429 14.46 -10.08 27.57
C SER A 429 15.19 -9.92 28.91
N GLN A 430 15.72 -11.03 29.43
CA GLN A 430 16.41 -11.07 30.71
C GLN A 430 17.94 -11.01 30.62
N THR A 431 18.51 -11.24 29.44
CA THR A 431 19.95 -11.13 29.18
C THR A 431 20.23 -10.25 27.96
N LEU A 432 21.48 -9.80 27.82
CA LEU A 432 21.90 -9.00 26.67
C LEU A 432 21.74 -9.79 25.36
N GLU A 433 22.10 -11.07 25.36
CA GLU A 433 21.99 -11.94 24.18
C GLU A 433 20.53 -12.11 23.75
N ALA A 434 19.61 -12.26 24.71
CA ALA A 434 18.18 -12.31 24.44
C ALA A 434 17.67 -10.99 23.85
N ALA A 435 18.06 -9.84 24.42
CA ALA A 435 17.67 -8.52 23.91
C ALA A 435 18.20 -8.27 22.49
N VAL A 436 19.43 -8.70 22.19
CA VAL A 436 20.00 -8.62 20.83
C VAL A 436 19.26 -9.54 19.86
N ALA A 437 18.91 -10.75 20.28
CA ALA A 437 18.15 -11.68 19.46
C ALA A 437 16.73 -11.15 19.16
N GLU A 438 16.07 -10.60 20.18
CA GLU A 438 14.73 -10.02 20.05
C GLU A 438 14.75 -8.76 19.17
N TYR A 439 15.76 -7.89 19.34
CA TYR A 439 15.98 -6.75 18.46
C TYR A 439 16.11 -7.18 16.99
N LYS A 440 16.96 -8.18 16.70
CA LYS A 440 17.15 -8.71 15.34
C LYS A 440 15.86 -9.33 14.80
N ARG A 441 15.10 -10.03 15.64
CA ARG A 441 13.81 -10.63 15.28
C ARG A 441 12.78 -9.55 14.92
N ARG A 442 12.70 -8.46 15.68
CA ARG A 442 11.76 -7.35 15.46
C ARG A 442 12.12 -6.50 14.25
N TYR A 443 13.37 -6.07 14.16
CA TYR A 443 13.78 -5.00 13.23
C TYR A 443 14.59 -5.49 12.04
N GLY A 444 15.02 -6.75 12.02
CA GLY A 444 15.74 -7.33 10.89
C GLY A 444 17.12 -6.74 10.66
N ILE A 445 17.75 -6.12 11.67
CA ILE A 445 19.14 -5.62 11.64
C ILE A 445 19.80 -5.85 13.00
N PRO A 446 21.15 -5.91 13.08
CA PRO A 446 21.84 -5.88 14.39
C PRO A 446 21.58 -4.55 15.10
N PRO A 447 21.55 -4.49 16.44
CA PRO A 447 21.44 -3.23 17.18
C PRO A 447 22.56 -2.22 16.87
N PRO A 448 22.39 -0.91 17.18
CA PRO A 448 23.43 0.09 16.98
C PRO A 448 24.67 -0.19 17.85
N PRO A 449 25.83 0.43 17.55
CA PRO A 449 26.98 0.40 18.46
C PRO A 449 26.61 0.87 19.88
N ASN A 450 27.34 0.38 20.88
CA ASN A 450 27.10 0.66 22.31
C ASN A 450 25.75 0.17 22.86
N PHE A 451 25.10 -0.78 22.18
CA PHE A 451 23.87 -1.40 22.67
C PHE A 451 24.07 -2.16 23.99
N ASP A 452 25.25 -2.76 24.20
CA ASP A 452 25.66 -3.35 25.47
C ASP A 452 25.68 -2.31 26.60
N LYS A 453 26.18 -1.10 26.33
CA LYS A 453 26.19 0.01 27.29
C LYS A 453 24.80 0.50 27.60
N TRP A 454 23.93 0.60 26.60
CA TRP A 454 22.52 0.89 26.81
C TRP A 454 21.83 -0.19 27.66
N TYR A 455 22.05 -1.47 27.36
CA TYR A 455 21.45 -2.57 28.11
C TYR A 455 21.93 -2.58 29.57
N GLU A 456 23.23 -2.45 29.81
CA GLU A 456 23.79 -2.30 31.16
C GLU A 456 23.18 -1.10 31.88
N PHE A 457 23.04 0.04 31.21
CA PHE A 457 22.41 1.24 31.77
C PHE A 457 20.94 0.99 32.15
N ALA A 458 20.15 0.40 31.26
CA ALA A 458 18.75 0.03 31.50
C ALA A 458 18.60 -0.92 32.69
N LYS A 459 19.45 -1.96 32.80
CA LYS A 459 19.44 -2.89 33.92
C LYS A 459 19.84 -2.22 35.24
N ARG A 460 20.88 -1.37 35.25
CA ARG A 460 21.28 -0.61 36.46
C ARG A 460 20.19 0.34 36.95
N LYS A 461 19.43 0.93 36.03
CA LYS A 461 18.30 1.83 36.31
C LYS A 461 17.00 1.08 36.65
N GLY A 462 16.99 -0.25 36.56
CA GLY A 462 15.84 -1.08 36.88
C GLY A 462 14.68 -0.95 35.89
N THR A 463 14.96 -0.63 34.63
CA THR A 463 13.93 -0.57 33.58
C THR A 463 13.30 -1.94 33.36
N LEU A 464 11.96 -1.99 33.34
CA LEU A 464 11.19 -3.22 33.25
C LEU A 464 10.94 -3.68 31.80
N LEU A 465 10.73 -2.73 30.89
CA LEU A 465 10.47 -3.00 29.47
C LEU A 465 11.76 -2.82 28.67
N ILE A 466 12.39 -3.92 28.30
CA ILE A 466 13.67 -3.94 27.56
C ILE A 466 13.44 -3.96 26.06
N ASP A 467 12.34 -4.55 25.59
CA ASP A 467 12.13 -4.81 24.16
C ASP A 467 11.12 -3.85 23.51
N GLU A 468 10.37 -3.10 24.31
CA GLU A 468 9.25 -2.25 23.84
C GLU A 468 9.73 -0.83 23.43
N TYR A 469 10.34 -0.74 22.24
CA TYR A 469 10.91 0.50 21.67
C TYR A 469 10.50 0.74 20.21
N ASP A 470 9.40 0.14 19.76
CA ASP A 470 8.99 0.10 18.35
C ASP A 470 8.79 1.52 17.75
N THR A 471 8.32 2.48 18.55
CA THR A 471 8.15 3.90 18.18
C THR A 471 9.45 4.52 17.69
N ILE A 472 10.60 4.17 18.28
CA ILE A 472 11.91 4.65 17.83
C ILE A 472 12.20 4.11 16.43
N TYR A 473 12.03 2.80 16.23
CA TYR A 473 12.26 2.14 14.95
C TYR A 473 11.38 2.75 13.85
N HIS A 474 10.06 2.84 14.08
CA HIS A 474 9.13 3.36 13.09
C HIS A 474 9.36 4.84 12.76
N SER A 475 9.73 5.66 13.75
CA SER A 475 10.04 7.08 13.53
C SER A 475 11.34 7.28 12.73
N LEU A 476 12.33 6.42 12.90
CA LEU A 476 13.62 6.51 12.21
C LEU A 476 13.67 5.76 10.87
N LEU A 477 12.74 4.83 10.62
CA LEU A 477 12.74 3.98 9.43
C LEU A 477 12.84 4.78 8.10
N PRO A 478 12.05 5.85 7.85
CA PRO A 478 12.15 6.61 6.60
C PRO A 478 13.52 7.26 6.36
N PHE A 479 14.27 7.56 7.43
CA PHE A 479 15.58 8.23 7.33
C PHE A 479 16.67 7.31 6.78
N TRP A 480 16.51 5.98 6.87
CA TRP A 480 17.44 5.03 6.24
C TRP A 480 17.56 5.23 4.73
N ALA A 481 16.52 5.74 4.06
CA ALA A 481 16.55 5.98 2.62
C ALA A 481 17.37 7.20 2.20
N LEU A 482 17.63 8.14 3.11
CA LEU A 482 18.42 9.33 2.84
C LEU A 482 19.89 9.07 3.14
N GLU A 483 20.79 9.64 2.35
CA GLU A 483 22.21 9.62 2.70
C GLU A 483 22.45 10.32 4.06
N PRO A 484 23.33 9.81 4.92
CA PRO A 484 23.61 10.41 6.24
C PRO A 484 23.94 11.91 6.17
N SER A 485 24.71 12.32 5.16
CA SER A 485 25.06 13.72 4.91
C SER A 485 23.86 14.61 4.56
N THR A 486 22.85 14.07 3.89
CA THR A 486 21.59 14.80 3.62
C THR A 486 20.83 15.07 4.91
N ILE A 487 20.79 14.11 5.83
CA ILE A 487 20.12 14.27 7.13
C ILE A 487 20.81 15.38 7.94
N ARG A 488 22.14 15.33 8.04
CA ARG A 488 22.94 16.37 8.73
C ARG A 488 22.78 17.74 8.07
N ALA A 489 22.74 17.81 6.74
CA ALA A 489 22.50 19.06 6.02
C ALA A 489 21.11 19.66 6.33
N ARG A 490 20.07 18.83 6.44
CA ARG A 490 18.71 19.27 6.81
C ARG A 490 18.64 19.78 8.25
N VAL A 491 19.32 19.13 9.21
CA VAL A 491 19.46 19.68 10.58
C VAL A 491 20.11 21.06 10.53
N LYS A 492 21.23 21.18 9.83
CA LYS A 492 21.98 22.44 9.73
C LYS A 492 21.16 23.57 9.13
N GLU A 493 20.34 23.27 8.12
CA GLU A 493 19.38 24.22 7.54
C GLU A 493 18.32 24.64 8.58
N ALA A 494 17.71 23.66 9.25
CA ALA A 494 16.66 23.92 10.24
C ALA A 494 17.16 24.78 11.41
N LEU A 495 18.37 24.51 11.91
CA LEU A 495 19.00 25.24 13.01
C LEU A 495 19.59 26.59 12.57
N GLY A 496 19.98 26.72 11.30
CA GLY A 496 20.61 27.92 10.75
C GLY A 496 19.63 29.07 10.49
N PHE A 497 18.33 28.83 10.57
CA PHE A 497 17.27 29.82 10.42
C PHE A 497 16.43 29.87 11.70
N ASP A 498 15.73 30.99 11.96
CA ASP A 498 14.84 31.12 13.11
C ASP A 498 13.53 30.34 12.91
N ASN A 499 13.61 29.02 13.06
CA ASN A 499 12.48 28.09 12.92
C ASN A 499 11.83 27.76 14.27
N ALA A 500 12.13 28.51 15.33
CA ALA A 500 11.66 28.23 16.70
C ALA A 500 12.06 26.81 17.17
N LEU A 501 13.37 26.54 17.19
CA LEU A 501 13.95 25.26 17.59
C LEU A 501 14.99 25.45 18.68
N ILE A 502 15.15 24.45 19.56
CA ILE A 502 16.36 24.31 20.39
C ILE A 502 17.40 23.55 19.56
N ALA A 503 18.57 24.15 19.43
CA ALA A 503 19.75 23.52 18.88
C ALA A 503 20.57 22.89 20.00
N LEU A 504 20.95 21.61 19.87
CA LEU A 504 21.87 20.93 20.78
C LEU A 504 22.94 20.20 19.95
N LEU A 505 24.21 20.57 20.15
CA LEU A 505 25.33 20.04 19.38
C LEU A 505 26.24 19.23 20.31
N ILE A 506 26.43 17.95 19.97
CA ILE A 506 27.25 17.00 20.74
C ILE A 506 28.58 16.80 20.04
N ARG A 507 29.68 16.95 20.77
CA ARG A 507 31.04 16.75 20.27
C ARG A 507 31.88 16.03 21.32
N ASN A 508 32.56 14.97 20.90
CA ASN A 508 33.43 14.14 21.74
C ASN A 508 32.72 13.67 23.02
N GLY A 509 31.45 13.27 22.89
CA GLY A 509 30.66 12.78 24.03
C GLY A 509 30.18 13.87 24.99
N GLU A 510 30.13 15.14 24.58
CA GLU A 510 29.69 16.26 25.43
C GLU A 510 28.79 17.26 24.66
N PRO A 511 27.76 17.86 25.29
CA PRO A 511 26.98 18.94 24.68
C PRO A 511 27.80 20.24 24.69
N VAL A 512 28.30 20.67 23.54
CA VAL A 512 29.19 21.85 23.42
C VAL A 512 28.46 23.16 23.07
N THR A 513 27.22 23.07 22.59
CA THR A 513 26.39 24.25 22.32
C THR A 513 24.93 23.90 22.47
N VAL A 514 24.21 24.72 23.22
CA VAL A 514 22.75 24.69 23.35
C VAL A 514 22.21 26.11 23.16
N ARG A 515 21.20 26.29 22.31
CA ARG A 515 20.58 27.61 22.00
C ARG A 515 19.11 27.47 21.64
N GLY A 516 18.33 28.51 21.89
CA GLY A 516 16.89 28.55 21.61
C GLY A 516 16.06 27.93 22.73
N GLY A 517 14.73 28.09 22.66
CA GLY A 517 13.82 27.61 23.72
C GLY A 517 14.02 28.29 25.08
N GLN A 518 13.27 27.82 26.08
CA GLN A 518 13.36 28.33 27.46
C GLN A 518 14.43 27.58 28.27
N ASP A 519 15.02 28.23 29.27
CA ASP A 519 16.13 27.66 30.07
C ASP A 519 15.81 26.28 30.65
N TRP A 520 14.61 26.11 31.23
CA TRP A 520 14.20 24.82 31.79
C TRP A 520 14.10 23.69 30.74
N GLN A 521 13.78 24.00 29.47
CA GLN A 521 13.72 23.00 28.40
C GLN A 521 15.14 22.55 28.05
N GLN A 522 16.07 23.50 27.98
CA GLN A 522 17.48 23.22 27.73
C GLN A 522 18.07 22.39 28.89
N GLU A 523 17.85 22.82 30.14
CA GLU A 523 18.30 22.11 31.35
C GLU A 523 17.77 20.68 31.40
N ALA A 524 16.47 20.46 31.15
CA ALA A 524 15.88 19.13 31.13
C ALA A 524 16.45 18.26 30.01
N THR A 525 16.60 18.81 28.80
CA THR A 525 17.12 18.05 27.65
C THR A 525 18.57 17.63 27.86
N ILE A 526 19.41 18.52 28.41
CA ILE A 526 20.80 18.21 28.76
C ILE A 526 20.84 17.22 29.94
N GLY A 527 20.03 17.46 30.97
CA GLY A 527 19.96 16.63 32.17
C GLY A 527 19.59 15.17 31.87
N MET A 528 18.65 14.95 30.94
CA MET A 528 18.29 13.61 30.47
C MET A 528 19.46 12.85 29.82
N MET A 529 20.50 13.53 29.34
CA MET A 529 21.62 12.92 28.62
C MET A 529 22.90 12.77 29.44
N GLU A 530 23.00 13.48 30.56
CA GLU A 530 24.24 13.64 31.36
C GLU A 530 24.93 12.31 31.66
N LYS A 531 24.17 11.25 31.90
CA LYS A 531 24.69 9.94 32.34
C LYS A 531 25.08 8.98 31.22
N PHE A 532 24.88 9.35 29.95
CA PHE A 532 25.19 8.48 28.81
C PHE A 532 25.78 9.19 27.58
N VAL A 533 25.85 10.52 27.59
CA VAL A 533 26.29 11.33 26.43
C VAL A 533 27.69 10.93 25.93
N GLU A 534 28.57 10.44 26.82
CA GLU A 534 29.90 9.93 26.46
C GLU A 534 29.88 8.74 25.48
N HIS A 535 28.76 8.02 25.39
CA HIS A 535 28.58 6.88 24.49
C HIS A 535 27.98 7.25 23.13
N LEU A 536 27.65 8.53 22.92
CA LEU A 536 27.04 9.01 21.68
C LEU A 536 28.11 9.49 20.68
N PRO A 537 27.86 9.34 19.36
CA PRO A 537 28.68 9.97 18.35
C PRO A 537 28.41 11.48 18.27
N ASP A 538 29.26 12.17 17.51
CA ASP A 538 29.06 13.60 17.22
C ASP A 538 27.81 13.81 16.37
N MET A 539 26.91 14.68 16.85
CA MET A 539 25.62 14.94 16.20
C MET A 539 25.12 16.35 16.47
N ASP A 540 24.29 16.85 15.55
CA ASP A 540 23.51 18.09 15.72
C ASP A 540 22.03 17.67 15.84
N LEU A 541 21.34 18.21 16.85
CA LEU A 541 19.95 17.88 17.17
C LEU A 541 19.09 19.14 17.16
N ALA A 542 17.88 19.01 16.61
CA ALA A 542 16.91 20.08 16.47
C ALA A 542 15.60 19.71 17.19
N PHE A 543 15.35 20.32 18.34
CA PHE A 543 14.14 20.06 19.13
C PHE A 543 13.10 21.15 18.89
N ASN A 544 11.87 20.73 18.61
CA ASN A 544 10.72 21.60 18.47
C ASN A 544 10.36 22.24 19.81
N ILE A 545 10.17 23.57 19.81
CA ILE A 545 9.73 24.31 21.02
C ILE A 545 8.22 24.47 21.09
N HIS A 546 7.53 24.32 19.95
CA HIS A 546 6.08 24.44 19.88
C HIS A 546 5.41 23.17 20.41
N ASP A 547 4.16 23.30 20.82
CA ASP A 547 3.29 22.17 21.13
C ASP A 547 3.01 21.39 19.83
N GLU A 548 2.76 22.11 18.73
CA GLU A 548 2.37 21.55 17.44
C GLU A 548 3.52 20.86 16.68
N CYS A 549 3.24 19.69 16.10
CA CYS A 549 4.16 18.90 15.29
C CYS A 549 4.50 19.56 13.93
N ARG A 550 5.60 19.14 13.29
CA ARG A 550 6.35 19.96 12.32
C ARG A 550 6.57 19.32 10.95
N VAL A 551 6.60 18.00 10.85
CA VAL A 551 7.07 17.31 9.63
C VAL A 551 5.95 16.46 9.03
N VAL A 552 5.50 16.80 7.82
CA VAL A 552 4.48 16.00 7.09
C VAL A 552 4.96 15.71 5.67
N VAL A 553 5.43 14.50 5.44
CA VAL A 553 5.92 14.02 4.14
C VAL A 553 4.76 13.45 3.33
N PRO A 554 4.51 13.93 2.09
CA PRO A 554 3.48 13.35 1.22
C PRO A 554 3.59 11.83 1.10
N HIS A 555 2.43 11.15 1.05
CA HIS A 555 2.34 9.70 1.18
C HIS A 555 3.17 8.91 0.15
N ASP A 556 3.18 9.35 -1.11
CA ASP A 556 3.94 8.73 -2.19
C ASP A 556 5.45 8.79 -1.91
N GLU A 557 5.93 9.96 -1.47
CA GLU A 557 7.32 10.15 -1.09
C GLU A 557 7.68 9.40 0.20
N LEU A 558 6.81 9.43 1.22
CA LEU A 558 7.01 8.69 2.47
C LEU A 558 7.08 7.18 2.21
N SER A 559 6.16 6.66 1.40
CA SER A 559 6.13 5.25 0.99
C SER A 559 7.39 4.86 0.23
N ARG A 560 7.88 5.74 -0.66
CA ARG A 560 9.13 5.53 -1.38
C ARG A 560 10.34 5.48 -0.44
N LEU A 561 10.42 6.38 0.54
CA LEU A 561 11.46 6.38 1.56
C LEU A 561 11.42 5.09 2.39
N VAL A 562 10.24 4.68 2.87
CA VAL A 562 10.08 3.43 3.63
C VAL A 562 10.45 2.19 2.79
N GLN A 563 10.04 2.14 1.52
CA GLN A 563 10.39 1.03 0.63
C GLN A 563 11.90 0.93 0.38
N ILE A 564 12.58 2.05 0.13
CA ILE A 564 14.04 2.06 -0.01
C ILE A 564 14.71 1.57 1.28
N ALA A 565 14.23 2.01 2.44
CA ALA A 565 14.75 1.55 3.72
C ALA A 565 14.61 0.02 3.86
N LEU A 566 13.40 -0.52 3.68
CA LEU A 566 13.10 -1.94 3.89
C LEU A 566 13.68 -2.88 2.83
N LEU A 567 13.75 -2.45 1.56
CA LEU A 567 14.12 -3.33 0.44
C LEU A 567 15.58 -3.22 0.02
N ASP A 568 16.26 -2.12 0.35
CA ASP A 568 17.67 -1.88 -0.01
C ASP A 568 18.54 -1.71 1.24
N LYS A 569 18.27 -0.69 2.05
CA LYS A 569 19.22 -0.21 3.07
C LYS A 569 19.34 -1.15 4.27
N LEU A 570 18.22 -1.62 4.83
CA LEU A 570 18.23 -2.55 5.95
C LEU A 570 18.76 -3.93 5.57
N PRO A 571 18.36 -4.56 4.44
CA PRO A 571 18.96 -5.81 3.98
C PRO A 571 20.47 -5.71 3.78
N ALA A 572 20.97 -4.59 3.24
CA ALA A 572 22.40 -4.35 3.09
C ALA A 572 23.14 -4.28 4.46
N ALA A 573 22.54 -3.62 5.45
CA ALA A 573 23.08 -3.59 6.81
C ALA A 573 23.06 -4.97 7.49
N LEU A 574 21.99 -5.75 7.27
CA LEU A 574 21.85 -7.12 7.79
C LEU A 574 22.83 -8.10 7.14
N ALA A 575 23.15 -7.92 5.86
CA ALA A 575 24.07 -8.79 5.13
C ALA A 575 25.50 -8.75 5.68
N ASN A 576 25.86 -7.69 6.41
CA ASN A 576 27.13 -7.62 7.12
C ASN A 576 27.13 -8.53 8.35
N ARG A 577 27.85 -9.66 8.25
CA ARG A 577 27.94 -10.65 9.33
C ARG A 577 28.75 -10.17 10.54
N ASN A 578 29.68 -9.25 10.35
CA ASN A 578 30.60 -8.77 11.38
C ASN A 578 30.58 -7.24 11.42
N PRO A 579 29.47 -6.62 11.86
CA PRO A 579 29.40 -5.18 12.01
C PRO A 579 30.38 -4.70 13.07
N ARG A 580 30.97 -3.52 12.85
CA ARG A 580 31.87 -2.90 13.82
C ARG A 580 31.06 -2.30 14.98
N ASN A 581 31.34 -2.72 16.21
CA ASN A 581 30.75 -2.14 17.42
C ASN A 581 31.45 -0.81 17.82
N SER A 582 31.50 0.14 16.90
CA SER A 582 31.93 1.51 17.20
C SER A 582 31.42 2.47 16.14
N PHE A 583 30.97 3.65 16.57
CA PHE A 583 30.65 4.74 15.66
C PHE A 583 31.90 5.21 14.89
N SER A 584 31.68 5.82 13.74
CA SER A 584 32.73 6.45 12.95
C SER A 584 33.25 7.72 13.63
N SER A 585 34.44 8.16 13.22
CA SER A 585 34.93 9.50 13.58
C SER A 585 34.01 10.59 13.03
N ARG A 586 34.07 11.79 13.62
CA ARG A 586 33.31 12.98 13.20
C ARG A 586 33.26 13.12 11.66
N PRO A 587 32.05 13.13 11.06
CA PRO A 587 31.87 13.47 9.66
C PRO A 587 32.45 14.85 9.30
N LYS A 588 33.04 14.98 8.11
CA LYS A 588 33.74 16.21 7.67
C LYS A 588 32.83 17.43 7.58
N ASP A 589 31.54 17.22 7.36
CA ASP A 589 30.50 18.24 7.26
C ASP A 589 29.99 18.72 8.63
N LEU A 590 30.30 18.01 9.72
CA LEU A 590 30.10 18.47 11.09
C LEU A 590 31.29 19.31 11.55
N GLY A 591 31.02 20.57 11.91
CA GLY A 591 32.02 21.51 12.43
C GLY A 591 32.46 21.22 13.87
N ASP A 592 33.21 22.15 14.46
CA ASP A 592 33.67 22.06 15.86
C ASP A 592 32.55 22.22 16.91
N GLY A 593 31.34 22.56 16.46
CA GLY A 593 30.15 22.72 17.30
C GLY A 593 30.06 24.07 18.00
N LYS A 594 31.02 25.00 17.84
CA LYS A 594 31.02 26.28 18.58
C LYS A 594 30.01 27.31 18.08
N ARG A 595 29.60 27.19 16.81
CA ARG A 595 28.69 28.14 16.16
C ARG A 595 27.78 27.40 15.19
N ILE A 596 26.50 27.76 15.25
CA ILE A 596 25.51 27.38 14.24
C ILE A 596 25.65 28.37 13.09
N LYS A 597 25.86 27.86 11.88
CA LYS A 597 25.99 28.71 10.69
C LYS A 597 24.62 29.24 10.30
N GLU A 598 24.48 30.56 10.22
CA GLU A 598 23.26 31.20 9.74
C GLU A 598 22.98 30.81 8.28
N VAL A 599 21.70 30.58 7.98
CA VAL A 599 21.13 30.32 6.66
C VAL A 599 20.06 31.37 6.38
N LYS A 600 19.92 31.81 5.13
CA LYS A 600 19.03 32.92 4.74
C LYS A 600 17.64 32.50 4.28
N THR A 601 17.39 31.20 4.17
CA THR A 601 16.15 30.64 3.65
C THR A 601 15.70 29.47 4.51
N THR A 602 14.39 29.25 4.61
CA THR A 602 13.79 28.09 5.28
C THR A 602 12.73 27.44 4.39
N ARG A 603 12.50 26.15 4.61
CA ARG A 603 11.42 25.37 3.97
C ARG A 603 10.22 25.14 4.88
N PHE A 604 10.22 25.69 6.09
CA PHE A 604 9.08 25.67 6.98
C PHE A 604 8.06 26.75 6.55
N ASN A 605 6.83 26.32 6.30
CA ASN A 605 5.71 27.19 5.99
C ASN A 605 4.91 27.48 7.27
N VAL A 606 4.50 28.73 7.48
CA VAL A 606 3.80 29.17 8.70
C VAL A 606 2.31 29.39 8.42
N PHE A 607 1.44 28.70 9.16
CA PHE A 607 -0.02 28.74 9.01
C PHE A 607 -0.76 28.90 10.35
N ALA A 608 -0.17 29.63 11.30
CA ALA A 608 -0.83 29.89 12.59
C ALA A 608 -2.25 30.45 12.40
N HIS A 609 -3.20 29.94 13.21
CA HIS A 609 -4.61 30.32 13.20
C HIS A 609 -5.37 30.09 11.87
N GLN A 610 -4.90 29.17 11.03
CA GLN A 610 -5.56 28.77 9.78
C GLN A 610 -5.97 27.28 9.82
N PRO A 611 -6.95 26.85 9.00
CA PRO A 611 -7.24 25.42 8.85
C PRO A 611 -6.05 24.64 8.29
N VAL A 612 -5.67 23.56 8.96
CA VAL A 612 -4.48 22.75 8.64
C VAL A 612 -4.80 21.29 8.33
N TRP A 613 -6.08 20.91 8.19
CA TRP A 613 -6.45 19.53 7.83
C TRP A 613 -5.77 19.05 6.53
N ILE A 614 -5.80 19.88 5.47
CA ILE A 614 -5.21 19.54 4.17
C ILE A 614 -3.69 19.27 4.27
N PRO A 615 -2.86 20.19 4.79
CA PRO A 615 -1.43 19.92 4.92
C PRO A 615 -1.12 18.80 5.93
N SER A 616 -1.97 18.56 6.93
CA SER A 616 -1.73 17.53 7.96
C SER A 616 -2.03 16.11 7.49
N ARG A 617 -2.95 15.91 6.55
CA ARG A 617 -3.33 14.57 6.06
C ARG A 617 -2.48 14.05 4.89
N LEU A 618 -1.46 14.80 4.46
CA LEU A 618 -0.72 14.49 3.23
C LEU A 618 0.03 13.16 3.27
N SER A 619 0.44 12.69 4.45
CA SER A 619 1.09 11.39 4.63
C SER A 619 0.14 10.20 4.58
N CYS A 620 -1.17 10.44 4.63
CA CYS A 620 -2.16 9.38 4.59
C CYS A 620 -2.23 8.71 3.20
N PRO A 621 -2.40 7.38 3.15
CA PRO A 621 -2.62 6.64 1.91
C PRO A 621 -3.76 7.19 1.07
N MET A 622 -3.63 7.16 -0.26
CA MET A 622 -4.63 7.70 -1.19
C MET A 622 -5.99 7.00 -1.10
N ASP A 623 -6.01 5.75 -0.65
CA ASP A 623 -7.18 4.92 -0.43
C ASP A 623 -7.73 5.01 1.01
N SER A 624 -7.08 5.76 1.89
CA SER A 624 -7.55 5.94 3.25
C SER A 624 -8.80 6.83 3.32
N PRO A 625 -9.66 6.65 4.35
CA PRO A 625 -10.83 7.51 4.56
C PRO A 625 -10.49 9.00 4.55
N ALA A 626 -9.36 9.39 5.19
CA ALA A 626 -8.93 10.79 5.25
C ALA A 626 -8.53 11.37 3.89
N ARG A 627 -8.24 10.56 2.88
CA ARG A 627 -7.93 10.99 1.49
C ARG A 627 -9.11 10.85 0.53
N ALA A 628 -10.31 10.61 1.05
CA ALA A 628 -11.54 10.66 0.26
C ALA A 628 -11.64 11.97 -0.55
N ILE A 629 -12.14 11.83 -1.78
CA ILE A 629 -12.32 12.95 -2.72
C ILE A 629 -13.49 13.84 -2.28
N GLU A 630 -14.55 13.22 -1.77
CA GLU A 630 -15.70 13.92 -1.23
C GLU A 630 -15.39 14.47 0.17
N ASP A 631 -15.88 15.67 0.47
CA ASP A 631 -15.64 16.35 1.74
C ASP A 631 -16.31 15.63 2.94
N GLN A 632 -17.27 14.73 2.68
CA GLN A 632 -17.99 13.96 3.69
C GLN A 632 -17.63 12.48 3.55
N SER A 633 -16.63 12.06 4.32
CA SER A 633 -16.20 10.67 4.44
C SER A 633 -16.44 10.18 5.87
N ALA A 634 -16.90 8.94 6.01
CA ALA A 634 -17.13 8.34 7.31
C ALA A 634 -15.80 7.91 7.95
N ASP A 635 -15.70 8.06 9.27
CA ASP A 635 -14.60 7.45 10.03
C ASP A 635 -14.67 5.93 9.94
N ASN A 636 -13.50 5.30 9.91
CA ASN A 636 -13.35 3.85 9.96
C ASN A 636 -13.49 3.32 11.40
N PHE A 637 -14.68 3.43 12.00
CA PHE A 637 -14.92 2.97 13.37
C PHE A 637 -14.62 1.48 13.54
N THR A 638 -14.71 0.68 12.48
CA THR A 638 -14.36 -0.75 12.51
C THR A 638 -12.93 -0.98 13.02
N SER A 639 -11.99 -0.09 12.72
CA SER A 639 -10.58 -0.27 13.11
C SER A 639 -10.29 0.05 14.58
N TYR A 640 -11.17 0.76 15.29
CA TYR A 640 -10.87 1.23 16.64
C TYR A 640 -12.03 1.29 17.65
N ALA A 641 -13.27 1.17 17.23
CA ALA A 641 -14.44 1.30 18.10
C ALA A 641 -15.32 0.04 18.09
N MET A 642 -15.94 -0.23 19.23
CA MET A 642 -16.87 -1.34 19.40
C MET A 642 -18.12 -0.93 20.17
N SER A 643 -19.18 -1.69 19.95
CA SER A 643 -20.51 -1.51 20.53
C SER A 643 -21.23 -0.23 20.07
N ASP A 644 -22.51 -0.10 20.43
CA ASP A 644 -23.33 1.05 20.02
C ASP A 644 -22.89 2.39 20.62
N LEU A 645 -22.15 2.36 21.74
CA LEU A 645 -21.55 3.56 22.34
C LEU A 645 -20.17 3.90 21.72
N GLY A 646 -19.56 2.97 20.98
CA GLY A 646 -18.28 3.20 20.31
C GLY A 646 -17.07 3.25 21.25
N PHE A 647 -17.01 2.38 22.26
CA PHE A 647 -15.83 2.24 23.13
C PHE A 647 -14.57 2.00 22.30
N VAL A 648 -13.50 2.72 22.62
CA VAL A 648 -12.23 2.63 21.90
C VAL A 648 -11.48 1.37 22.33
N TYR A 649 -11.44 0.34 21.48
CA TYR A 649 -10.71 -0.91 21.74
C TYR A 649 -9.26 -0.85 21.23
N ASN A 650 -8.98 -0.04 20.21
CA ASN A 650 -7.65 0.11 19.62
C ASN A 650 -7.26 1.60 19.54
N HIS A 651 -6.51 2.07 20.53
CA HIS A 651 -6.10 3.47 20.63
C HIS A 651 -5.14 3.90 19.50
N THR A 652 -4.24 3.02 19.05
CA THR A 652 -3.32 3.34 17.95
C THR A 652 -4.11 3.58 16.66
N ALA A 653 -5.15 2.78 16.37
CA ALA A 653 -6.02 3.01 15.23
C ALA A 653 -6.95 4.23 15.39
N PHE A 654 -7.42 4.53 16.61
CA PHE A 654 -8.22 5.73 16.91
C PHE A 654 -7.43 7.03 16.70
N SER A 655 -6.20 7.08 17.23
CA SER A 655 -5.28 8.21 17.06
C SER A 655 -4.71 8.32 15.65
N ASP A 656 -4.98 7.35 14.77
CA ASP A 656 -4.59 7.44 13.38
C ASP A 656 -5.55 8.33 12.58
N VAL A 657 -5.10 9.55 12.28
CA VAL A 657 -5.86 10.56 11.54
C VAL A 657 -6.29 10.05 10.16
N CYS A 658 -5.59 9.06 9.60
CA CYS A 658 -5.91 8.50 8.30
C CYS A 658 -7.21 7.69 8.31
N ASN A 659 -7.64 7.20 9.48
CA ASN A 659 -8.90 6.50 9.71
C ASN A 659 -10.08 7.44 10.01
N SER A 660 -9.81 8.68 10.41
CA SER A 660 -10.83 9.54 11.06
C SER A 660 -10.97 10.91 10.37
N PRO A 661 -11.59 10.98 9.17
CA PRO A 661 -11.88 12.23 8.47
C PRO A 661 -12.62 13.26 9.31
N SER A 662 -13.45 12.82 10.27
CA SER A 662 -14.20 13.72 11.16
C SER A 662 -13.30 14.62 12.00
N PHE A 663 -12.03 14.24 12.22
CA PHE A 663 -11.09 15.05 13.00
C PHE A 663 -10.84 16.42 12.36
N ALA A 664 -10.98 16.53 11.03
CA ALA A 664 -10.91 17.78 10.28
C ALA A 664 -11.78 18.90 10.87
N THR A 665 -12.95 18.54 11.41
CA THR A 665 -13.97 19.47 11.92
C THR A 665 -14.33 19.22 13.37
N SER A 666 -13.67 18.26 14.05
CA SER A 666 -13.93 17.94 15.45
C SER A 666 -12.73 18.13 16.39
N HIS A 667 -11.55 18.43 15.84
CA HIS A 667 -10.34 18.67 16.64
C HIS A 667 -9.73 20.05 16.36
N GLY A 668 -9.52 20.84 17.42
CA GLY A 668 -9.08 22.24 17.27
C GLY A 668 -7.73 22.42 16.59
N PHE A 669 -6.81 21.46 16.76
CA PHE A 669 -5.54 21.42 16.00
C PHE A 669 -5.75 21.53 14.48
N PHE A 670 -6.72 20.79 13.91
CA PHE A 670 -6.96 20.83 12.46
C PHE A 670 -7.82 22.01 12.03
N ASP A 671 -8.72 22.47 12.90
CA ASP A 671 -9.56 23.65 12.64
C ASP A 671 -8.70 24.91 12.55
N ARG A 672 -7.92 25.23 13.60
CA ARG A 672 -7.00 26.38 13.66
C ARG A 672 -6.01 26.19 14.83
N PRO A 673 -4.78 25.71 14.61
CA PRO A 673 -3.79 25.59 15.69
C PRO A 673 -3.23 26.96 16.09
N ASN A 674 -2.66 27.05 17.30
CA ASN A 674 -2.14 28.30 17.85
C ASN A 674 -0.81 28.68 17.17
N ALA A 675 0.04 27.70 16.91
CA ALA A 675 1.18 27.80 16.01
C ALA A 675 1.19 26.63 15.03
N PHE A 676 1.67 26.84 13.81
CA PHE A 676 1.86 25.74 12.87
C PHE A 676 2.91 26.12 11.85
N ASN A 677 4.16 25.68 12.06
CA ASN A 677 5.18 25.78 11.03
C ASN A 677 5.54 24.37 10.58
N VAL A 678 5.21 24.06 9.34
CA VAL A 678 5.25 22.71 8.79
C VAL A 678 6.22 22.64 7.62
N ILE A 679 6.87 21.50 7.48
CA ILE A 679 7.70 21.16 6.33
C ILE A 679 7.16 19.91 5.63
N HIS A 680 7.24 19.90 4.30
CA HIS A 680 6.75 18.80 3.45
C HIS A 680 7.85 17.87 2.93
N GLU A 681 8.99 17.86 3.61
CA GLU A 681 10.11 16.97 3.35
C GLU A 681 10.61 16.37 4.67
N LEU A 682 11.22 15.18 4.60
CA LEU A 682 11.66 14.46 5.79
C LEU A 682 12.84 15.16 6.50
N PHE A 683 12.54 15.98 7.50
CA PHE A 683 13.53 16.63 8.37
C PHE A 683 13.58 15.94 9.74
N PRO A 684 14.78 15.77 10.32
CA PRO A 684 14.91 15.18 11.66
C PRO A 684 14.64 16.24 12.75
N ILE A 685 13.36 16.51 12.99
CA ILE A 685 12.90 17.40 14.07
C ILE A 685 12.39 16.54 15.22
N PHE A 686 12.90 16.79 16.43
CA PHE A 686 12.52 16.08 17.64
C PHE A 686 11.37 16.80 18.35
N SER A 687 10.25 16.14 18.56
CA SER A 687 9.04 16.72 19.16
C SER A 687 8.55 15.89 20.36
N GLN A 688 7.94 16.56 21.33
CA GLN A 688 7.45 15.91 22.56
C GLN A 688 6.21 15.04 22.31
N SER A 689 5.41 15.39 21.29
CA SER A 689 4.28 14.62 20.82
C SER A 689 4.04 14.86 19.32
N LYS A 690 3.25 14.01 18.67
CA LYS A 690 2.86 14.18 17.26
C LYS A 690 1.54 13.50 16.91
N MET A 691 0.91 13.91 15.81
CA MET A 691 -0.18 13.17 15.18
C MET A 691 0.36 12.03 14.31
N SER A 692 -0.45 10.99 14.02
CA SER A 692 -0.01 9.80 13.28
C SER A 692 0.57 10.09 11.89
N SER A 693 0.07 11.13 11.22
CA SER A 693 0.51 11.54 9.89
C SER A 693 1.82 12.36 9.90
N PHE A 694 2.42 12.64 11.06
CA PHE A 694 3.64 13.45 11.15
C PHE A 694 4.88 12.57 11.37
N GLN A 695 6.01 13.00 10.80
CA GLN A 695 7.29 12.29 10.84
C GLN A 695 8.31 12.95 11.80
N ASP A 696 7.83 13.79 12.71
CA ASP A 696 8.60 14.22 13.87
C ASP A 696 9.15 12.99 14.63
N ILE A 697 10.37 13.10 15.14
CA ILE A 697 11.00 12.09 15.96
C ILE A 697 10.56 12.33 17.40
N LEU A 698 9.78 11.41 17.97
CA LEU A 698 9.34 11.55 19.36
C LEU A 698 10.52 11.41 20.31
N TYR A 699 10.57 12.24 21.35
CA TYR A 699 11.51 12.09 22.46
C TYR A 699 10.80 12.30 23.81
N PRO A 700 11.35 11.77 24.92
CA PRO A 700 10.75 11.94 26.23
C PRO A 700 10.60 13.41 26.59
N SER A 701 9.39 13.80 26.99
CA SER A 701 9.04 15.20 27.16
C SER A 701 9.84 15.85 28.31
N PRO A 702 10.57 16.96 28.05
CA PRO A 702 11.17 17.78 29.09
C PRO A 702 10.16 18.28 30.13
N TRP A 703 8.89 18.43 29.76
CA TRP A 703 7.82 18.88 30.67
C TRP A 703 7.64 17.95 31.87
N TYR A 704 7.60 16.64 31.61
CA TYR A 704 7.47 15.62 32.65
C TYR A 704 8.78 15.45 33.42
N TRP A 705 9.92 15.33 32.73
CA TRP A 705 11.21 15.11 33.38
C TRP A 705 11.61 16.24 34.34
N PHE A 706 11.32 17.49 33.96
CA PHE A 706 11.54 18.67 34.81
C PHE A 706 10.53 18.79 35.96
N GLY A 707 9.42 18.02 35.91
CA GLY A 707 8.38 18.05 36.92
C GLY A 707 7.60 19.36 36.94
N LYS A 708 7.21 19.88 35.77
CA LYS A 708 6.36 21.10 35.65
C LYS A 708 5.00 20.94 36.30
N VAL A 709 4.52 19.70 36.32
CA VAL A 709 3.29 19.29 36.97
C VAL A 709 3.65 18.16 37.94
N LYS A 710 3.47 18.41 39.23
CA LYS A 710 3.82 17.44 40.30
C LYS A 710 2.57 16.86 40.94
N TYR A 711 2.63 15.57 41.25
CA TYR A 711 1.70 14.93 42.16
C TYR A 711 2.16 15.14 43.60
N ASP A 712 1.26 15.58 44.47
CA ASP A 712 1.48 15.70 45.92
C ASP A 712 0.62 14.67 46.65
N GLU A 713 1.24 13.55 47.04
CA GLU A 713 0.60 12.44 47.75
C GLU A 713 -0.05 12.89 49.07
N THR A 714 0.45 13.96 49.70
CA THR A 714 -0.10 14.45 50.97
C THR A 714 -1.47 15.11 50.83
N LYS A 715 -1.85 15.46 49.60
CA LYS A 715 -3.16 16.05 49.25
C LYS A 715 -4.12 15.03 48.62
N ASP A 716 -3.64 13.82 48.36
CA ASP A 716 -4.46 12.72 47.91
C ASP A 716 -5.09 11.99 49.11
N THR A 717 -6.16 11.24 48.87
CA THR A 717 -6.84 10.43 49.88
C THR A 717 -7.13 9.04 49.34
N ASP A 718 -7.48 8.11 50.22
CA ASP A 718 -7.83 6.75 49.81
C ASP A 718 -9.08 6.73 48.92
N TRP A 719 -9.14 5.77 48.00
CA TRP A 719 -10.25 5.57 47.05
C TRP A 719 -11.66 5.72 47.66
N ASN A 720 -11.84 5.19 48.87
CA ASN A 720 -13.13 5.18 49.55
C ASN A 720 -13.60 6.58 50.01
N ASN A 721 -12.67 7.50 50.26
CA ASN A 721 -12.95 8.87 50.69
C ASN A 721 -13.14 9.85 49.52
N LYS A 722 -12.85 9.41 48.29
CA LYS A 722 -12.98 10.23 47.09
C LYS A 722 -14.44 10.40 46.66
N THR A 723 -14.76 11.57 46.15
CA THR A 723 -16.03 11.88 45.48
C THR A 723 -16.19 10.99 44.26
N ASN A 724 -17.33 10.31 44.19
CA ASN A 724 -17.65 9.39 43.09
C ASN A 724 -18.19 10.12 41.87
N SER A 725 -17.38 10.99 41.26
CA SER A 725 -17.69 11.66 40.00
C SER A 725 -16.45 11.79 39.10
N LEU A 726 -16.71 12.03 37.81
CA LEU A 726 -15.70 12.42 36.83
C LEU A 726 -15.40 13.89 36.95
N TYR A 727 -14.12 14.22 37.15
CA TYR A 727 -13.67 15.58 37.38
C TYR A 727 -12.76 16.10 36.28
N TRP A 728 -12.99 17.37 35.92
CA TRP A 728 -12.06 18.14 35.10
C TRP A 728 -12.20 19.64 35.32
N ARG A 729 -11.06 20.31 35.39
CA ARG A 729 -10.92 21.76 35.18
C ARG A 729 -9.80 22.01 34.18
N GLY A 730 -10.01 22.97 33.31
CA GLY A 730 -9.03 23.38 32.32
C GLY A 730 -9.49 24.57 31.50
N SER A 731 -8.59 25.06 30.64
CA SER A 731 -8.88 26.14 29.71
C SER A 731 -9.42 25.62 28.38
N THR A 732 -10.01 26.52 27.59
CA THR A 732 -10.47 26.28 26.21
C THR A 732 -9.32 26.12 25.21
N THR A 733 -8.16 25.60 25.64
CA THR A 733 -7.02 25.40 24.74
C THR A 733 -7.23 24.23 23.78
N GLY A 734 -6.39 24.14 22.76
CA GLY A 734 -6.42 23.06 21.76
C GLY A 734 -6.89 23.46 20.37
N GLY A 735 -7.16 24.75 20.19
CA GLY A 735 -7.34 25.41 18.90
C GLY A 735 -7.67 26.88 19.12
N TYR A 736 -7.30 27.74 18.19
CA TYR A 736 -7.66 29.15 18.17
C TYR A 736 -9.06 29.36 17.59
N SER A 737 -10.00 29.86 18.39
CA SER A 737 -11.38 30.09 17.91
C SER A 737 -11.55 31.44 17.22
N ARG A 738 -12.22 31.41 16.07
CA ARG A 738 -12.63 32.58 15.29
C ARG A 738 -13.96 32.27 14.59
N GLU A 739 -14.85 33.26 14.50
CA GLU A 739 -16.14 33.15 13.79
C GLU A 739 -16.95 31.91 14.22
N GLY A 740 -17.06 31.66 15.52
CA GLY A 740 -17.80 30.54 16.10
C GLY A 740 -17.12 29.17 16.01
N GLY A 741 -15.82 29.12 15.67
CA GLY A 741 -15.04 27.89 15.50
C GLY A 741 -15.02 26.97 16.71
N TRP A 742 -15.09 27.53 17.93
CA TRP A 742 -15.05 26.79 19.19
C TRP A 742 -16.10 25.68 19.30
N ARG A 743 -17.25 25.81 18.60
CA ARG A 743 -18.30 24.78 18.59
C ARG A 743 -17.84 23.45 18.00
N ARG A 744 -16.75 23.48 17.22
CA ARG A 744 -16.12 22.35 16.55
C ARG A 744 -14.88 21.83 17.27
N GLN A 745 -14.37 22.52 18.28
CA GLN A 745 -13.14 22.13 18.96
C GLN A 745 -13.37 21.02 19.99
N HIS A 746 -12.41 20.10 20.12
CA HIS A 746 -12.59 18.85 20.85
C HIS A 746 -12.93 19.05 22.33
N ARG A 747 -12.28 19.99 23.04
CA ARG A 747 -12.59 20.22 24.47
C ARG A 747 -14.01 20.72 24.68
N GLN A 748 -14.43 21.65 23.83
CA GLN A 748 -15.76 22.25 23.86
C GLN A 748 -16.81 21.19 23.55
N GLN A 749 -16.55 20.31 22.59
CA GLN A 749 -17.45 19.19 22.28
C GLN A 749 -17.56 18.23 23.47
N VAL A 750 -16.45 17.79 24.05
CA VAL A 750 -16.45 16.87 25.21
C VAL A 750 -17.17 17.49 26.42
N VAL A 751 -16.84 18.73 26.79
CA VAL A 751 -17.49 19.42 27.90
C VAL A 751 -18.98 19.61 27.64
N ARG A 752 -19.36 19.95 26.39
CA ARG A 752 -20.77 20.06 26.00
C ARG A 752 -21.50 18.73 26.12
N THR A 753 -20.97 17.65 25.54
CA THR A 753 -21.63 16.33 25.54
C THR A 753 -21.82 15.80 26.95
N LEU A 754 -20.80 15.90 27.81
CA LEU A 754 -20.86 15.39 29.17
C LEU A 754 -21.87 16.16 30.04
N ASN A 755 -22.12 17.45 29.76
CA ASN A 755 -23.05 18.30 30.51
C ASN A 755 -24.39 18.55 29.79
N ALA A 756 -24.68 17.86 28.69
CA ALA A 756 -25.88 18.12 27.90
C ALA A 756 -27.17 17.84 28.68
N LEU A 757 -28.25 18.55 28.32
CA LEU A 757 -29.59 18.37 28.90
C LEU A 757 -30.40 17.28 28.17
N ASP A 758 -29.75 16.49 27.33
CA ASP A 758 -30.34 15.50 26.43
C ASP A 758 -30.39 14.09 27.06
N THR A 759 -30.58 13.09 26.20
CA THR A 759 -30.50 11.68 26.55
C THR A 759 -29.10 11.14 26.31
N ALA A 760 -28.69 10.19 27.14
CA ALA A 760 -27.47 9.42 27.04
C ALA A 760 -27.81 7.94 26.86
N LYS A 761 -26.95 7.21 26.14
CA LYS A 761 -27.02 5.75 26.08
C LYS A 761 -26.26 5.16 27.26
N ILE A 762 -26.81 4.13 27.88
CA ILE A 762 -26.17 3.31 28.91
C ILE A 762 -26.40 1.83 28.64
N TYR A 763 -25.66 0.94 29.30
CA TYR A 763 -25.97 -0.49 29.30
C TYR A 763 -26.74 -0.90 30.55
N LYS A 764 -27.81 -1.66 30.35
CA LYS A 764 -28.63 -2.24 31.41
C LYS A 764 -28.69 -3.76 31.28
N ASN A 765 -28.53 -4.47 32.39
CA ASN A 765 -28.67 -5.92 32.41
C ASN A 765 -30.15 -6.31 32.41
N ALA A 766 -30.64 -6.89 31.31
CA ALA A 766 -32.02 -7.35 31.17
C ALA A 766 -32.38 -8.53 32.10
N ASN A 767 -31.37 -9.24 32.62
CA ASN A 767 -31.52 -10.36 33.55
C ASN A 767 -31.18 -9.98 35.00
N GLN A 768 -31.14 -8.69 35.35
CA GLN A 768 -30.78 -8.22 36.69
C GLN A 768 -31.61 -8.89 37.81
N ASP A 769 -32.90 -9.15 37.57
CA ASP A 769 -33.81 -9.77 38.54
C ASP A 769 -33.81 -11.32 38.48
N LYS A 770 -32.97 -11.92 37.64
CA LYS A 770 -32.93 -13.38 37.36
C LYS A 770 -31.51 -13.92 37.57
N PRO A 771 -31.08 -14.15 38.83
CA PRO A 771 -29.69 -14.49 39.16
C PRO A 771 -29.21 -15.84 38.58
N ASP A 772 -30.13 -16.74 38.22
CA ASP A 772 -29.80 -18.03 37.60
C ASP A 772 -29.46 -17.92 36.10
N LEU A 773 -29.68 -16.75 35.48
CA LEU A 773 -29.38 -16.50 34.07
C LEU A 773 -28.11 -15.66 33.93
N ALA A 774 -27.35 -15.92 32.86
CA ALA A 774 -26.21 -15.09 32.52
C ALA A 774 -26.66 -13.62 32.26
N PRO A 775 -25.83 -12.62 32.63
CA PRO A 775 -26.12 -11.22 32.33
C PRO A 775 -26.40 -11.01 30.84
N GLU A 776 -27.44 -10.24 30.54
CA GLU A 776 -27.79 -9.87 29.17
C GLU A 776 -27.79 -8.34 29.07
N TRP A 777 -26.65 -7.78 28.67
CA TRP A 777 -26.47 -6.33 28.56
C TRP A 777 -27.13 -5.80 27.29
N LYS A 778 -28.02 -4.81 27.45
CA LYS A 778 -28.69 -4.11 26.34
C LYS A 778 -28.55 -2.61 26.52
N VAL A 779 -28.49 -1.90 25.40
CA VAL A 779 -28.48 -0.44 25.38
C VAL A 779 -29.86 0.08 25.80
N ASP A 780 -29.85 1.09 26.66
CA ASP A 780 -31.03 1.82 27.12
C ASP A 780 -30.76 3.34 27.00
N ASP A 781 -31.79 4.11 26.68
CA ASP A 781 -31.72 5.57 26.59
C ASP A 781 -32.22 6.18 27.90
N VAL A 782 -31.36 6.95 28.57
CA VAL A 782 -31.66 7.61 29.86
C VAL A 782 -31.48 9.12 29.75
N ARG A 783 -32.13 9.90 30.61
CA ARG A 783 -31.85 11.34 30.66
C ARG A 783 -30.50 11.55 31.32
N ARG A 784 -29.60 12.31 30.67
CA ARG A 784 -28.26 12.59 31.20
C ARG A 784 -28.31 13.30 32.55
N GLN A 785 -29.33 14.15 32.74
CA GLN A 785 -29.59 14.88 33.97
C GLN A 785 -29.87 13.99 35.19
N ASP A 786 -30.38 12.76 34.99
CA ASP A 786 -30.60 11.81 36.09
C ASP A 786 -29.27 11.32 36.70
N PHE A 787 -28.14 11.58 36.03
CA PHE A 787 -26.79 11.21 36.46
C PHE A 787 -25.84 12.41 36.59
N GLN A 788 -26.36 13.65 36.70
CA GLN A 788 -25.54 14.86 36.78
C GLN A 788 -24.50 14.84 37.92
N GLU A 789 -24.78 14.13 39.02
CA GLU A 789 -23.84 14.00 40.15
C GLU A 789 -22.58 13.19 39.80
N LEU A 790 -22.61 12.38 38.74
CA LEU A 790 -21.46 11.62 38.27
C LEU A 790 -20.51 12.45 37.40
N ILE A 791 -20.88 13.67 36.98
CA ILE A 791 -20.11 14.48 36.02
C ILE A 791 -19.86 15.88 36.60
N ASP A 792 -18.59 16.19 36.85
CA ASP A 792 -18.09 17.51 37.30
C ASP A 792 -16.97 18.00 36.36
N VAL A 793 -17.34 18.27 35.11
CA VAL A 793 -16.41 18.61 34.02
C VAL A 793 -16.73 20.01 33.50
N HIS A 794 -15.87 20.98 33.78
CA HIS A 794 -16.12 22.38 33.45
C HIS A 794 -14.85 23.12 33.02
N PHE A 795 -15.00 24.11 32.16
CA PHE A 795 -13.93 25.08 31.91
C PHE A 795 -13.73 25.96 33.14
N SER A 796 -12.47 26.26 33.47
CA SER A 796 -12.11 27.24 34.50
C SER A 796 -11.53 28.52 33.91
N HIS A 797 -11.21 28.53 32.62
CA HIS A 797 -10.68 29.68 31.91
C HIS A 797 -11.04 29.61 30.42
N VAL A 798 -11.32 30.77 29.82
CA VAL A 798 -11.61 30.91 28.38
C VAL A 798 -10.53 31.80 27.75
N GLY A 799 -9.85 31.29 26.73
CA GLY A 799 -8.81 31.96 25.97
C GLY A 799 -8.53 31.28 24.62
N GLN A 800 -7.49 31.73 23.90
CA GLN A 800 -7.20 31.31 22.51
C GLN A 800 -8.40 31.53 21.57
N CYS A 801 -9.00 32.70 21.61
CA CYS A 801 -10.16 33.05 20.79
C CYS A 801 -10.15 34.54 20.48
N ASP A 802 -10.79 34.92 19.37
CA ASP A 802 -11.18 36.32 19.17
C ASP A 802 -12.23 36.72 20.22
N ASP A 803 -12.28 38.01 20.59
CA ASP A 803 -13.08 38.52 21.72
C ASP A 803 -14.55 38.04 21.69
N GLY A 804 -15.23 38.13 20.54
CA GLY A 804 -16.62 37.71 20.39
C GLY A 804 -16.84 36.20 20.61
N ASP A 805 -15.87 35.36 20.23
CA ASP A 805 -15.93 33.92 20.47
C ASP A 805 -15.61 33.58 21.93
N CYS A 806 -14.72 34.33 22.56
CA CYS A 806 -14.46 34.19 23.99
C CYS A 806 -15.71 34.55 24.82
N ASP A 807 -16.40 35.63 24.48
CA ASP A 807 -17.61 36.05 25.19
C ASP A 807 -18.77 35.08 24.96
N ALA A 808 -18.96 34.59 23.73
CA ALA A 808 -19.95 33.55 23.44
C ALA A 808 -19.69 32.25 24.20
N GLN A 809 -18.43 31.85 24.39
CA GLN A 809 -18.08 30.67 25.18
C GLN A 809 -18.37 30.86 26.68
N LYS A 810 -18.07 32.04 27.24
CA LYS A 810 -18.38 32.36 28.64
C LYS A 810 -19.88 32.39 28.90
N GLU A 811 -20.68 32.79 27.92
CA GLU A 811 -22.14 32.77 28.01
C GLU A 811 -22.71 31.35 27.88
N PHE A 812 -22.16 30.54 26.97
CA PHE A 812 -22.66 29.19 26.71
C PHE A 812 -22.26 28.17 27.79
N PHE A 813 -21.01 28.19 28.25
CA PHE A 813 -20.49 27.24 29.22
C PHE A 813 -20.59 27.76 30.65
N LYS A 814 -20.90 26.87 31.59
CA LYS A 814 -20.67 27.13 33.01
C LYS A 814 -19.16 27.19 33.26
N ILE A 815 -18.64 28.39 33.50
CA ILE A 815 -17.24 28.60 33.88
C ILE A 815 -17.13 28.40 35.38
N ALA A 816 -16.39 27.38 35.79
CA ALA A 816 -16.09 27.10 37.18
C ALA A 816 -14.93 27.96 37.68
N GLU A 817 -14.83 28.12 38.99
CA GLU A 817 -13.68 28.79 39.60
C GLU A 817 -12.37 28.05 39.26
N PRO A 818 -11.24 28.78 39.11
CA PRO A 818 -9.93 28.18 39.02
C PRO A 818 -9.68 27.23 40.20
N ALA A 819 -9.29 26.00 39.88
CA ALA A 819 -8.94 24.99 40.88
C ALA A 819 -7.43 24.74 40.86
N ASP A 820 -6.87 24.49 42.04
CA ASP A 820 -5.50 24.00 42.12
C ASP A 820 -5.48 22.58 41.54
N GLN A 821 -4.41 22.22 40.82
CA GLN A 821 -4.35 20.88 40.23
C GLN A 821 -4.50 19.77 41.27
N GLN A 822 -4.02 19.99 42.49
CA GLN A 822 -4.10 19.00 43.57
C GLN A 822 -5.55 18.76 44.04
N ASP A 823 -6.49 19.63 43.71
CA ASP A 823 -7.91 19.40 44.01
C ASP A 823 -8.51 18.24 43.21
N ALA A 824 -7.89 17.88 42.07
CA ALA A 824 -8.33 16.76 41.25
C ALA A 824 -8.32 15.43 42.02
N TRP A 825 -7.38 15.23 42.94
CA TRP A 825 -7.22 13.97 43.68
C TRP A 825 -8.41 13.63 44.58
N LYS A 826 -9.29 14.58 44.87
CA LYS A 826 -10.50 14.35 45.66
C LYS A 826 -11.55 13.51 44.92
N TYR A 827 -11.37 13.25 43.63
CA TYR A 827 -12.35 12.60 42.76
C TYR A 827 -11.86 11.25 42.27
N ARG A 828 -12.78 10.29 42.14
CA ARG A 828 -12.45 8.92 41.71
C ARG A 828 -12.05 8.82 40.25
N TYR A 829 -12.61 9.65 39.37
CA TYR A 829 -12.35 9.59 37.93
C TYR A 829 -11.84 10.96 37.44
N LEU A 830 -10.74 10.96 36.70
CA LEU A 830 -10.09 12.18 36.20
C LEU A 830 -10.05 12.18 34.68
N LEU A 831 -10.54 13.24 34.06
CA LEU A 831 -10.53 13.36 32.61
C LEU A 831 -9.23 14.02 32.12
N ASP A 832 -8.45 13.36 31.29
CA ASP A 832 -7.29 13.92 30.59
C ASP A 832 -7.67 14.22 29.14
N LEU A 833 -7.43 15.46 28.68
CA LEU A 833 -7.79 15.92 27.34
C LEU A 833 -6.58 16.60 26.69
N ASP A 834 -6.31 16.26 25.43
CA ASP A 834 -5.38 17.03 24.59
C ASP A 834 -5.68 18.54 24.66
N GLY A 835 -4.63 19.35 24.62
CA GLY A 835 -4.68 20.80 24.44
C GLY A 835 -4.20 21.16 23.04
N ASN A 836 -3.29 22.12 22.93
CA ASN A 836 -2.61 22.39 21.64
C ASN A 836 -1.86 21.15 21.13
N ALA A 837 -1.39 20.33 22.08
CA ALA A 837 -0.80 19.02 21.89
C ALA A 837 -1.22 18.08 23.04
N PHE A 838 -0.34 17.16 23.45
CA PHE A 838 -0.57 16.31 24.62
C PHE A 838 -0.86 17.10 25.92
N SER A 839 -1.51 16.46 26.88
CA SER A 839 -1.78 17.02 28.21
C SER A 839 -0.62 16.79 29.18
N GLY A 840 0.04 17.87 29.59
CA GLY A 840 1.12 17.83 30.59
C GLY A 840 0.70 17.39 32.01
N ARG A 841 -0.57 17.04 32.26
CA ARG A 841 -1.06 16.56 33.58
C ARG A 841 -1.14 15.05 33.70
N PHE A 842 -1.06 14.34 32.57
CA PHE A 842 -1.35 12.91 32.49
C PHE A 842 -0.59 12.08 33.54
N TYR A 843 0.70 12.37 33.77
CA TYR A 843 1.51 11.57 34.69
C TYR A 843 1.07 11.73 36.14
N ALA A 844 0.78 12.96 36.58
CA ALA A 844 0.25 13.18 37.92
C ALA A 844 -1.11 12.52 38.11
N PHE A 845 -1.92 12.37 37.05
CA PHE A 845 -3.18 11.65 37.11
C PHE A 845 -2.96 10.15 37.26
N LEU A 846 -2.01 9.57 36.52
CA LEU A 846 -1.65 8.16 36.65
C LEU A 846 -1.10 7.82 38.03
N GLU A 847 -0.36 8.74 38.67
CA GLU A 847 0.21 8.59 40.01
C GLU A 847 -0.80 8.75 41.16
N SER A 848 -1.99 9.28 40.88
CA SER A 848 -3.03 9.46 41.89
C SER A 848 -3.78 8.17 42.20
N HIS A 849 -4.49 8.14 43.33
CA HIS A 849 -5.42 7.04 43.66
C HIS A 849 -6.74 7.12 42.87
N SER A 850 -6.71 7.61 41.63
CA SER A 850 -7.89 7.86 40.79
C SER A 850 -7.76 7.18 39.42
N VAL A 851 -8.89 6.89 38.79
CA VAL A 851 -8.93 6.32 37.44
C VAL A 851 -8.86 7.44 36.41
N THR A 852 -7.91 7.35 35.49
CA THR A 852 -7.77 8.33 34.40
C THR A 852 -8.58 7.91 33.17
N LEU A 853 -9.46 8.79 32.69
CA LEU A 853 -10.13 8.69 31.40
C LEU A 853 -9.41 9.64 30.45
N LYS A 854 -8.79 9.15 29.38
CA LYS A 854 -7.97 9.96 28.47
C LYS A 854 -8.59 10.03 27.07
N MET A 855 -8.86 11.24 26.59
CA MET A 855 -9.13 11.52 25.18
C MET A 855 -7.87 12.16 24.58
N SER A 856 -7.18 11.41 23.72
CA SER A 856 -5.93 11.87 23.11
C SER A 856 -5.76 11.33 21.69
N VAL A 857 -5.47 12.24 20.76
CA VAL A 857 -5.07 11.94 19.37
C VAL A 857 -3.56 12.09 19.22
N PHE A 858 -2.93 12.96 20.01
CA PHE A 858 -1.49 13.09 20.04
C PHE A 858 -0.83 11.84 20.63
N ARG A 859 0.20 11.35 19.94
CA ARG A 859 1.05 10.24 20.39
C ARG A 859 2.28 10.78 21.10
N GLU A 860 2.67 10.08 22.17
CA GLU A 860 3.79 10.40 23.04
C GLU A 860 4.77 9.21 23.07
N TRP A 861 5.98 9.43 23.58
CA TRP A 861 7.08 8.45 23.56
C TRP A 861 6.79 7.12 24.30
N HIS A 862 5.82 7.11 25.21
CA HIS A 862 5.49 6.00 26.10
C HIS A 862 4.27 5.18 25.64
N GLU A 863 3.89 5.26 24.36
CA GLU A 863 2.74 4.53 23.78
C GLU A 863 2.85 3.01 24.00
N GLU A 864 4.05 2.45 23.95
CA GLU A 864 4.26 1.03 24.21
C GLU A 864 4.21 0.67 25.71
N TRP A 865 4.37 1.66 26.59
CA TRP A 865 4.61 1.45 28.02
C TRP A 865 3.34 1.70 28.85
N ILE A 866 2.46 2.57 28.39
CA ILE A 866 1.20 2.91 29.07
C ILE A 866 0.02 2.43 28.23
N LYS A 867 -0.67 1.36 28.68
CA LYS A 867 -1.72 0.69 27.91
C LYS A 867 -3.15 1.12 28.27
N PRO A 868 -4.01 1.34 27.26
CA PRO A 868 -5.45 1.54 27.48
C PRO A 868 -6.07 0.30 28.12
N TRP A 869 -7.13 0.50 28.92
CA TRP A 869 -7.84 -0.51 29.70
C TRP A 869 -7.00 -1.22 30.78
N ILE A 870 -5.73 -0.79 30.98
CA ILE A 870 -4.86 -1.24 32.08
C ILE A 870 -4.48 -0.07 32.97
N HIS A 871 -3.92 1.00 32.40
CA HIS A 871 -3.48 2.17 33.16
C HIS A 871 -4.45 3.36 33.04
N TYR A 872 -5.23 3.41 31.96
CA TYR A 872 -6.22 4.46 31.74
C TYR A 872 -7.35 3.95 30.83
N ILE A 873 -8.46 4.66 30.80
CA ILE A 873 -9.60 4.36 29.92
C ILE A 873 -9.56 5.31 28.72
N PRO A 874 -9.42 4.81 27.48
CA PRO A 874 -9.45 5.66 26.31
C PRO A 874 -10.88 6.16 26.03
N LEU A 875 -11.02 7.44 25.74
CA LEU A 875 -12.26 8.07 25.29
C LEU A 875 -12.17 8.53 23.83
N SER A 876 -13.29 8.44 23.14
CA SER A 876 -13.52 9.00 21.82
C SER A 876 -13.67 10.52 21.88
N LEU A 877 -13.48 11.20 20.75
CA LEU A 877 -13.74 12.64 20.64
C LEU A 877 -15.19 13.04 20.90
N ARG A 878 -16.13 12.10 20.71
CA ARG A 878 -17.56 12.37 20.92
C ARG A 878 -17.94 12.31 22.40
N ALA A 879 -17.18 11.57 23.20
CA ALA A 879 -17.42 11.34 24.63
C ALA A 879 -18.82 10.80 24.98
N GLU A 880 -19.52 10.19 24.03
CA GLU A 880 -20.86 9.60 24.24
C GLU A 880 -20.80 8.44 25.23
N GLU A 881 -19.71 7.69 25.20
CA GLU A 881 -19.43 6.60 26.12
C GLU A 881 -19.02 7.04 27.52
N GLY A 882 -18.70 8.34 27.71
CA GLY A 882 -18.12 8.84 28.96
C GLY A 882 -19.04 8.64 30.18
N LEU A 883 -20.36 8.89 30.03
CA LEU A 883 -21.31 8.65 31.11
C LEU A 883 -21.38 7.17 31.48
N GLU A 884 -21.45 6.28 30.48
CA GLU A 884 -21.57 4.85 30.72
C GLU A 884 -20.33 4.28 31.41
N VAL A 885 -19.12 4.73 31.04
CA VAL A 885 -17.88 4.35 31.73
C VAL A 885 -17.99 4.66 33.22
N VAL A 886 -18.34 5.90 33.57
CA VAL A 886 -18.40 6.36 34.96
C VAL A 886 -19.54 5.67 35.71
N ARG A 887 -20.71 5.53 35.09
CA ARG A 887 -21.88 4.84 35.66
C ARG A 887 -21.57 3.38 35.94
N TYR A 888 -21.05 2.64 34.95
CA TYR A 888 -20.70 1.23 35.07
C TYR A 888 -19.70 1.01 36.21
N MET A 889 -18.63 1.80 36.23
CA MET A 889 -17.59 1.72 37.27
C MET A 889 -18.04 2.11 38.67
N SER A 890 -19.10 2.91 38.76
CA SER A 890 -19.66 3.36 40.04
C SER A 890 -20.72 2.40 40.60
N ALA A 891 -21.59 1.88 39.72
CA ALA A 891 -22.82 1.21 40.11
C ALA A 891 -22.72 -0.32 40.07
N GLU A 892 -22.05 -0.88 39.05
CA GLU A 892 -21.98 -2.32 38.84
C GLU A 892 -20.85 -2.95 39.66
N GLU A 893 -21.07 -4.15 40.18
CA GLU A 893 -20.12 -4.80 41.09
C GLU A 893 -18.77 -5.08 40.40
N GLU A 894 -18.79 -5.65 39.20
CA GLU A 894 -17.59 -5.89 38.39
C GLU A 894 -16.91 -4.56 38.02
N GLY A 895 -17.70 -3.55 37.67
CA GLY A 895 -17.21 -2.21 37.34
C GLY A 895 -16.47 -1.55 38.50
N ARG A 896 -17.02 -1.61 39.72
CA ARG A 896 -16.36 -1.08 40.93
C ARG A 896 -15.03 -1.76 41.20
N GLN A 897 -14.97 -3.08 41.05
CA GLN A 897 -13.74 -3.84 41.24
C GLN A 897 -12.68 -3.44 40.20
N HIS A 898 -13.07 -3.26 38.94
CA HIS A 898 -12.17 -2.79 37.89
C HIS A 898 -11.64 -1.38 38.18
N ALA A 899 -12.49 -0.47 38.62
CA ALA A 899 -12.12 0.92 38.92
C ALA A 899 -11.03 1.00 40.01
N THR A 900 -11.26 0.36 41.17
CA THR A 900 -10.28 0.36 42.27
C THR A 900 -8.98 -0.33 41.86
N ARG A 901 -9.06 -1.47 41.15
CA ARG A 901 -7.85 -2.18 40.68
C ARG A 901 -7.06 -1.35 39.68
N MET A 902 -7.73 -0.67 38.75
CA MET A 902 -7.08 0.15 37.74
C MET A 902 -6.39 1.37 38.35
N ALA A 903 -7.02 2.07 39.29
CA ALA A 903 -6.42 3.23 39.96
C ALA A 903 -5.09 2.85 40.62
N GLU A 904 -5.07 1.78 41.41
CA GLU A 904 -3.84 1.32 42.09
C GLU A 904 -2.82 0.74 41.10
N ALA A 905 -3.26 -0.06 40.12
CA ALA A 905 -2.35 -0.63 39.12
C ALA A 905 -1.69 0.43 38.24
N SER A 906 -2.43 1.47 37.86
CA SER A 906 -1.92 2.64 37.13
C SER A 906 -0.83 3.33 37.94
N ARG A 907 -1.13 3.65 39.21
CA ARG A 907 -0.19 4.33 40.11
C ARG A 907 1.08 3.53 40.33
N ASP A 908 0.94 2.25 40.65
CA ASP A 908 2.08 1.36 40.88
C ASP A 908 2.94 1.19 39.63
N TRP A 909 2.33 1.18 38.44
CA TRP A 909 3.03 1.07 37.18
C TRP A 909 3.76 2.37 36.82
N ALA A 910 3.08 3.52 36.88
CA ALA A 910 3.65 4.83 36.60
C ALA A 910 4.93 5.08 37.44
N ARG A 911 4.88 4.77 38.74
CA ARG A 911 6.04 4.90 39.65
C ARG A 911 7.22 3.98 39.32
N LYS A 912 7.01 2.93 38.53
CA LYS A 912 8.05 1.97 38.12
C LYS A 912 8.60 2.22 36.73
N THR A 913 7.83 2.86 35.84
CA THR A 913 8.19 2.95 34.41
C THR A 913 8.14 4.36 33.81
N LEU A 914 7.69 5.36 34.56
CA LEU A 914 7.69 6.77 34.14
C LEU A 914 8.64 7.62 34.99
N ARG A 915 9.65 7.00 35.60
CA ARG A 915 10.65 7.69 36.41
C ARG A 915 11.62 8.44 35.51
N ASN A 916 12.33 9.43 36.04
CA ASN A 916 13.35 10.15 35.26
C ASN A 916 14.41 9.20 34.69
N GLU A 917 14.73 8.11 35.40
CA GLU A 917 15.61 7.05 34.91
C GLU A 917 15.09 6.37 33.64
N ASP A 918 13.78 6.17 33.53
CA ASP A 918 13.16 5.54 32.37
C ASP A 918 13.20 6.46 31.14
N PHE A 919 13.05 7.77 31.34
CA PHE A 919 13.25 8.79 30.30
C PHE A 919 14.69 8.75 29.79
N GLU A 920 15.67 8.73 30.68
CA GLU A 920 17.10 8.65 30.34
C GLU A 920 17.39 7.39 29.52
N VAL A 921 16.86 6.22 29.94
CA VAL A 921 17.07 4.94 29.24
C VAL A 921 16.44 4.95 27.84
N TRP A 922 15.23 5.49 27.70
CA TRP A 922 14.57 5.58 26.40
C TRP A 922 15.28 6.56 25.48
N PHE A 923 15.69 7.72 26.00
CA PHE A 923 16.38 8.73 25.21
C PHE A 923 17.78 8.25 24.78
N PHE A 924 18.48 7.52 25.65
CA PHE A 924 19.75 6.89 25.29
C PHE A 924 19.56 5.94 24.09
N ARG A 925 18.53 5.09 24.12
CA ARG A 925 18.23 4.19 23.00
C ARG A 925 17.98 4.97 21.72
N LEU A 926 17.12 5.99 21.77
CA LEU A 926 16.79 6.83 20.62
C LEU A 926 18.04 7.44 19.99
N LEU A 927 18.95 7.99 20.80
CA LEU A 927 20.13 8.68 20.30
C LEU A 927 21.22 7.73 19.78
N LEU A 928 21.30 6.50 20.27
CA LEU A 928 22.14 5.47 19.64
C LEU A 928 21.62 5.08 18.25
N GLU A 929 20.30 4.89 18.12
CA GLU A 929 19.65 4.57 16.84
C GLU A 929 19.81 5.74 15.85
N TYR A 930 19.51 6.97 16.27
CA TYR A 930 19.69 8.17 15.46
C TYR A 930 21.17 8.39 15.11
N GLY A 931 22.09 8.17 16.06
CA GLY A 931 23.52 8.23 15.84
C GLY A 931 23.97 7.27 14.73
N ARG A 932 23.38 6.09 14.64
CA ARG A 932 23.62 5.16 13.51
C ARG A 932 23.02 5.69 12.21
N ILE A 933 21.79 6.23 12.22
CA ILE A 933 21.14 6.78 11.01
C ILE A 933 22.02 7.82 10.31
N ILE A 934 22.70 8.67 11.08
CA ILE A 934 23.54 9.76 10.58
C ILE A 934 25.03 9.38 10.42
N ASP A 935 25.42 8.12 10.59
CA ASP A 935 26.79 7.66 10.38
C ASP A 935 27.03 7.32 8.90
N ASP A 936 28.11 7.84 8.31
CA ASP A 936 28.46 7.58 6.90
C ASP A 936 28.71 6.08 6.62
N ASN A 937 29.07 5.31 7.66
CA ASN A 937 29.34 3.88 7.60
C ASN A 937 28.21 3.04 8.24
N ARG A 938 26.99 3.58 8.37
CA ARG A 938 25.85 2.95 9.08
C ARG A 938 25.51 1.50 8.72
N ALA A 939 25.77 1.08 7.48
CA ALA A 939 25.57 -0.30 7.02
C ALA A 939 26.65 -1.27 7.54
N SER A 940 27.81 -0.75 7.94
CA SER A 940 28.95 -1.55 8.40
C SER A 940 29.14 -1.58 9.92
N ILE A 941 28.38 -0.78 10.66
CA ILE A 941 28.43 -0.68 12.12
C ILE A 941 27.20 -1.31 12.78
N GLY A 942 27.35 -1.72 14.03
CA GLY A 942 26.32 -2.37 14.82
C GLY A 942 26.91 -3.32 15.86
N TYR A 943 26.06 -3.82 16.75
CA TYR A 943 26.40 -4.75 17.81
C TYR A 943 26.01 -6.18 17.39
N SER A 944 26.99 -7.08 17.24
CA SER A 944 26.73 -8.45 16.79
C SER A 944 26.20 -9.37 17.89
N GLY A 945 26.40 -9.03 19.16
CA GLY A 945 26.38 -9.98 20.28
C GLY A 945 27.80 -10.28 20.71
#